data_AF-A0A813G8A5-F1
#
_entry.id   AF-A0A813G8A5-F1
#
_cell.length_a   1.000
_cell.length_b   1.000
_cell.length_c   1.000
_cell.angle_alpha   90.00
_cell.angle_beta   90.00
_cell.angle_gamma   90.00
#
_symmetry.space_group_name_H-M   'P 1'
#
loop_
_entity.id
_entity.type
_entity.pdbx_description
1 polymer ?
#
loop_
_entity_poly.entity_id
_entity_poly.type
_entity_poly.pdbx_seq_one_letter_code
_entity_poly.pdbx_strand_id
1 'polypeptide(L)'
;ATGGPQGHAHLAEWLEADISARQVDHVRQRLGEIVQDATARSHVLEQALAELHADLDKRAAIILELAERQNRFAGDDDTLEMSMGESGGLEQEALEAELQHQRGLFELRSEQVQGLEERLAALLAREVPRVHALRTWIAVHEPLSSQRLEASSAMAAQEETLIADVEAMRQDKSQRLASAEDEWRSDRRRIEEASAAAKRSSVSVSQRAAAMHKKREEMLSAVDSLVRDERTSASRIATIAELVERDRRRAIETTARRLRAAAASQAEPRPLPQSWSKEQQAEAMAEAKRIVDAARGQQVDLLGELRNEAAAAAAELRKVKEEMDEAAAHETSAERELGISESCEATAAPSVASAGRKVPPDTSRRGSPFAAPSLHQQQQQQQPQQQQQIQQQQPKQQQPRQQQQQQQQQPSGTATAPRQPTEGVAESQKIVVLEQRCHGREGEIERAAEQLRELERGFEADEAQRLDSEQQLRSKVEEFQEALESCKGKQRAASAGVLKRFRGSQSSAAEAEQRVAELKLRRDALGRDLDEARLKVQQSAKRSPRRSQGERASSQTPAVPEATLASSSAPSAPARSVPALADVKSRAEEGCPELYPFYIQVLPLIKGVAVSSLRKPRQRFEARQLVLSTDLQRIELWPLP
;
A
#
# COMPACT_ATOMS: atom_id res chain seq x y z
N ALA A 1 11.52 -4.54 18.65
CA ALA A 1 12.29 -4.92 19.84
C ALA A 1 12.13 -6.40 20.22
N THR A 2 11.97 -7.29 19.24
CA THR A 2 12.08 -8.74 19.46
C THR A 2 13.43 -9.16 18.88
N GLY A 3 14.50 -8.88 19.63
CA GLY A 3 15.78 -9.51 19.31
C GLY A 3 15.55 -11.01 19.39
N GLY A 4 15.65 -11.70 18.25
CA GLY A 4 15.53 -13.15 18.24
C GLY A 4 16.61 -13.76 19.15
N PRO A 5 16.50 -15.06 19.50
CA PRO A 5 17.51 -15.75 20.30
C PRO A 5 18.94 -15.59 19.75
N GLN A 6 19.10 -15.33 18.44
CA GLN A 6 20.39 -15.02 17.82
C GLN A 6 20.98 -13.66 18.23
N GLY A 7 20.18 -12.61 18.37
CA GLY A 7 20.67 -11.29 18.81
C GLY A 7 21.16 -11.30 20.25
N HIS A 8 20.54 -12.10 21.12
CA HIS A 8 21.01 -12.28 22.49
C HIS A 8 22.34 -13.06 22.57
N ALA A 9 22.58 -14.01 21.66
CA ALA A 9 23.84 -14.73 21.59
C ALA A 9 25.00 -13.81 21.16
N HIS A 10 24.80 -12.98 20.13
CA HIS A 10 25.82 -12.02 19.68
C HIS A 10 26.15 -10.97 20.73
N LEU A 11 25.13 -10.44 21.43
CA LEU A 11 25.37 -9.51 22.53
C LEU A 11 26.18 -10.16 23.66
N ALA A 12 25.89 -11.42 23.98
CA ALA A 12 26.64 -12.16 25.00
C ALA A 12 28.10 -12.38 24.58
N GLU A 13 28.36 -12.78 23.33
CA GLU A 13 29.71 -12.94 22.78
C GLU A 13 30.49 -11.61 22.78
N TRP A 14 29.85 -10.51 22.39
CA TRP A 14 30.46 -9.18 22.43
C TRP A 14 30.80 -8.75 23.88
N LEU A 15 29.88 -8.97 24.83
CA LEU A 15 30.12 -8.68 26.24
C LEU A 15 31.25 -9.53 26.82
N GLU A 16 31.35 -10.81 26.46
CA GLU A 16 32.46 -11.67 26.90
C GLU A 16 33.80 -11.17 26.36
N ALA A 17 33.83 -10.71 25.10
CA ALA A 17 35.03 -10.13 24.47
C ALA A 17 35.44 -8.82 25.15
N ASP A 18 34.50 -7.91 25.41
CA ASP A 18 34.74 -6.64 26.10
C ASP A 18 35.22 -6.85 27.55
N ILE A 19 34.58 -7.76 28.29
CA ILE A 19 35.01 -8.11 29.65
C ILE A 19 36.44 -8.67 29.63
N SER A 20 36.75 -9.55 28.67
CA SER A 20 38.08 -10.13 28.53
C SER A 20 39.13 -9.05 28.22
N ALA A 21 38.83 -8.10 27.32
CA ALA A 21 39.72 -7.00 27.01
C ALA A 21 39.98 -6.12 28.25
N ARG A 22 38.93 -5.76 29.00
CA ARG A 22 39.07 -4.99 30.25
C ARG A 22 39.86 -5.72 31.32
N GLN A 23 39.72 -7.05 31.42
CA GLN A 23 40.52 -7.87 32.32
C GLN A 23 42.01 -7.82 31.95
N VAL A 24 42.34 -7.89 30.65
CA VAL A 24 43.72 -7.73 30.16
C VAL A 24 44.28 -6.36 30.55
N ASP A 25 43.52 -5.29 30.36
CA ASP A 25 43.94 -3.94 30.75
C ASP A 25 44.12 -3.78 32.26
N HIS A 26 43.23 -4.37 33.07
CA HIS A 26 43.37 -4.35 34.52
C HIS A 26 44.62 -5.11 34.98
N VAL A 27 44.89 -6.28 34.40
CA VAL A 27 46.11 -7.05 34.71
C VAL A 27 47.36 -6.30 34.27
N ARG A 28 47.32 -5.62 33.12
CA ARG A 28 48.40 -4.75 32.64
C ARG A 28 48.67 -3.58 33.58
N GLN A 29 47.63 -2.88 34.03
CA GLN A 29 47.75 -1.80 35.02
C GLN A 29 48.38 -2.33 36.31
N ARG A 30 47.87 -3.46 36.82
CA ARG A 30 48.37 -4.07 38.05
C ARG A 30 49.82 -4.55 37.92
N LEU A 31 50.20 -5.07 36.76
CA LEU A 31 51.58 -5.41 36.45
C LEU A 31 52.48 -4.15 36.48
N GLY A 32 52.01 -3.04 35.92
CA GLY A 32 52.69 -1.75 35.99
C GLY A 32 52.96 -1.30 37.43
N GLU A 33 51.95 -1.37 38.30
CA GLU A 33 52.07 -1.06 39.73
C GLU A 33 53.08 -1.98 40.44
N ILE A 34 53.02 -3.29 40.19
CA ILE A 34 53.95 -4.27 40.81
C ILE A 34 55.39 -3.99 40.36
N VAL A 35 55.61 -3.71 39.07
CA VAL A 35 56.94 -3.39 38.55
C VAL A 35 57.47 -2.09 39.16
N GLN A 36 56.65 -1.03 39.22
CA GLN A 36 57.04 0.24 39.83
C GLN A 36 57.40 0.07 41.31
N ASP A 37 56.58 -0.64 42.08
CA ASP A 37 56.81 -0.90 43.50
C ASP A 37 58.06 -1.78 43.74
N ALA A 38 58.27 -2.81 42.91
CA ALA A 38 59.48 -3.64 42.98
C ALA A 38 60.73 -2.84 42.64
N THR A 39 60.69 -1.99 41.60
CA THR A 39 61.80 -1.11 41.22
C THR A 39 62.10 -0.08 42.31
N ALA A 40 61.08 0.54 42.92
CA ALA A 40 61.27 1.49 44.00
C ALA A 40 61.94 0.83 45.23
N ARG A 41 61.49 -0.37 45.61
CA ARG A 41 62.09 -1.13 46.72
C ARG A 41 63.52 -1.59 46.41
N SER A 42 63.80 -2.04 45.19
CA SER A 42 65.16 -2.38 44.74
C SER A 42 66.08 -1.18 44.86
N HIS A 43 65.63 0.00 44.37
CA HIS A 43 66.42 1.22 44.40
C HIS A 43 66.78 1.68 45.82
N VAL A 44 65.83 1.60 46.77
CA VAL A 44 66.09 1.94 48.17
C VAL A 44 67.13 0.99 48.79
N LEU A 45 67.06 -0.31 48.48
CA LEU A 45 68.04 -1.30 48.96
C LEU A 45 69.43 -1.09 48.33
N GLU A 46 69.49 -0.83 47.02
CA GLU A 46 70.73 -0.52 46.31
C GLU A 46 71.39 0.76 46.85
N GLN A 47 70.61 1.80 47.14
CA GLN A 47 71.12 3.03 47.75
C GLN A 47 71.67 2.77 49.16
N ALA A 48 70.94 2.02 50.00
CA ALA A 48 71.40 1.68 51.35
C ALA A 48 72.69 0.84 51.31
N LEU A 49 72.81 -0.09 50.37
CA LEU A 49 74.04 -0.86 50.14
C LEU A 49 75.21 0.03 49.73
N ALA A 50 74.98 0.96 48.79
CA ALA A 50 76.01 1.91 48.36
C ALA A 50 76.50 2.81 49.51
N GLU A 51 75.59 3.28 50.37
CA GLU A 51 75.93 4.07 51.55
C GLU A 51 76.76 3.27 52.56
N LEU A 52 76.42 1.99 52.80
CA LEU A 52 77.16 1.13 53.72
C LEU A 52 78.53 0.71 53.16
N HIS A 53 78.64 0.44 51.86
CA HIS A 53 79.94 0.18 51.21
C HIS A 53 80.87 1.39 51.37
N ALA A 54 80.34 2.61 51.16
CA ALA A 54 81.11 3.82 51.40
C ALA A 54 81.52 4.02 52.87
N ASP A 55 80.71 3.57 53.85
CA ASP A 55 81.10 3.56 55.28
C ASP A 55 82.20 2.52 55.55
N LEU A 56 82.08 1.31 54.98
CA LEU A 56 83.10 0.27 55.09
C LEU A 56 84.44 0.71 54.50
N ASP A 57 84.46 1.34 53.33
CA ASP A 57 85.68 1.86 52.70
C ASP A 57 86.36 2.92 53.59
N LYS A 58 85.58 3.83 54.18
CA LYS A 58 86.11 4.83 55.13
C LYS A 58 86.68 4.17 56.37
N ARG A 59 86.01 3.17 56.93
CA ARG A 59 86.48 2.44 58.11
C ARG A 59 87.73 1.62 57.82
N ALA A 60 87.80 0.95 56.68
CA ALA A 60 88.99 0.23 56.24
C ALA A 60 90.19 1.17 56.15
N ALA A 61 90.01 2.38 55.60
CA ALA A 61 91.06 3.39 55.56
C ALA A 61 91.52 3.81 56.97
N ILE A 62 90.59 4.04 57.92
CA ILE A 62 90.91 4.38 59.31
C ILE A 62 91.66 3.22 60.00
N ILE A 63 91.21 1.98 59.83
CA ILE A 63 91.88 0.80 60.41
C ILE A 63 93.31 0.68 59.88
N LEU A 64 93.52 0.89 58.58
CA LEU A 64 94.86 0.88 57.99
C LEU A 64 95.73 2.01 58.56
N GLU A 65 95.20 3.22 58.69
CA GLU A 65 95.93 4.35 59.28
C GLU A 65 96.30 4.09 60.75
N LEU A 66 95.38 3.55 61.55
CA LEU A 66 95.63 3.19 62.96
C LEU A 66 96.65 2.04 63.08
N ALA A 67 96.57 1.04 62.20
CA ALA A 67 97.55 -0.05 62.16
C ALA A 67 98.93 0.44 61.75
N GLU A 68 99.03 1.36 60.80
CA GLU A 68 100.28 2.02 60.43
C GLU A 68 100.86 2.82 61.60
N ARG A 69 100.03 3.57 62.33
CA ARG A 69 100.47 4.29 63.55
C ARG A 69 100.98 3.31 64.61
N GLN A 70 100.24 2.23 64.87
CA GLN A 70 100.65 1.18 65.81
C GLN A 70 101.99 0.56 65.42
N ASN A 71 102.21 0.27 64.13
CA ASN A 71 103.48 -0.25 63.63
C ASN A 71 104.64 0.74 63.76
N ARG A 72 104.39 2.06 63.62
CA ARG A 72 105.41 3.10 63.86
C ARG A 72 105.82 3.12 65.33
N PHE A 73 104.87 3.03 66.25
CA PHE A 73 105.16 2.93 67.69
C PHE A 73 105.93 1.65 68.05
N ALA A 74 105.65 0.53 67.38
CA ALA A 74 106.36 -0.74 67.60
C ALA A 74 107.78 -0.79 66.99
N GLY A 75 108.06 0.04 65.97
CA GLY A 75 109.34 0.04 65.24
C GLY A 75 110.43 0.94 65.85
N ASP A 76 110.06 1.93 66.66
CA ASP A 76 111.01 2.88 67.29
C ASP A 76 111.56 2.39 68.65
N ASP A 77 111.15 1.20 69.12
CA ASP A 77 111.49 0.67 70.46
C ASP A 77 112.94 0.16 70.60
N ASP A 78 113.66 -0.07 69.49
CA ASP A 78 114.99 -0.69 69.49
C ASP A 78 116.17 0.28 69.72
N THR A 79 115.94 1.60 69.89
CA THR A 79 117.06 2.58 69.97
C THR A 79 117.06 3.57 71.15
N LEU A 80 116.04 3.59 72.01
CA LEU A 80 115.98 4.54 73.15
C LEU A 80 115.37 3.91 74.42
N GLU A 81 115.82 2.71 74.80
CA GLU A 81 115.69 2.25 76.19
C GLU A 81 116.43 3.26 77.08
N MET A 82 115.71 4.04 77.91
CA MET A 82 116.12 4.42 79.28
C MET A 82 115.26 5.51 79.96
N SER A 83 114.27 6.19 79.34
CA SER A 83 113.61 7.32 80.08
C SER A 83 112.17 7.75 79.73
N MET A 84 111.29 6.91 79.21
CA MET A 84 109.86 7.27 78.98
C MET A 84 108.88 6.11 79.29
N GLY A 85 109.03 5.47 80.46
CA GLY A 85 108.48 4.13 80.74
C GLY A 85 106.98 3.95 81.03
N GLU A 86 106.13 4.98 81.04
CA GLU A 86 104.70 4.78 81.39
C GLU A 86 103.70 5.46 80.43
N SER A 87 104.08 6.54 79.75
CA SER A 87 103.17 7.25 78.85
C SER A 87 102.94 6.52 77.52
N GLY A 88 103.93 5.80 77.01
CA GLY A 88 103.83 5.07 75.75
C GLY A 88 102.88 3.87 75.80
N GLY A 89 102.81 3.19 76.95
CA GLY A 89 101.92 2.04 77.14
C GLY A 89 100.43 2.41 77.08
N LEU A 90 100.05 3.55 77.66
CA LEU A 90 98.66 4.03 77.63
C LEU A 90 98.22 4.48 76.24
N GLU A 91 99.12 5.10 75.47
CA GLU A 91 98.84 5.47 74.08
C GLU A 91 98.70 4.24 73.17
N GLN A 92 99.54 3.22 73.38
CA GLN A 92 99.43 1.96 72.67
C GLN A 92 98.14 1.21 73.01
N GLU A 93 97.76 1.14 74.28
CA GLU A 93 96.50 0.52 74.72
C GLU A 93 95.29 1.27 74.18
N ALA A 94 95.32 2.61 74.17
CA ALA A 94 94.26 3.42 73.56
C ALA A 94 94.15 3.21 72.04
N LEU A 95 95.28 3.12 71.34
CA LEU A 95 95.31 2.80 69.91
C LEU A 95 94.79 1.39 69.62
N GLU A 96 95.16 0.41 70.43
CA GLU A 96 94.66 -0.97 70.29
C GLU A 96 93.15 -1.04 70.56
N ALA A 97 92.66 -0.36 71.60
CA ALA A 97 91.23 -0.28 71.90
C ALA A 97 90.45 0.40 70.77
N GLU A 98 90.95 1.51 70.22
CA GLU A 98 90.33 2.18 69.07
C GLU A 98 90.35 1.29 67.83
N LEU A 99 91.45 0.58 67.57
CA LEU A 99 91.57 -0.33 66.43
C LEU A 99 90.61 -1.52 66.56
N GLN A 100 90.51 -2.13 67.74
CA GLN A 100 89.53 -3.18 68.03
C GLN A 100 88.10 -2.66 67.88
N HIS A 101 87.82 -1.44 68.34
CA HIS A 101 86.53 -0.79 68.16
C HIS A 101 86.19 -0.60 66.68
N GLN A 102 87.12 -0.07 65.87
CA GLN A 102 86.91 0.11 64.43
C GLN A 102 86.74 -1.21 63.68
N ARG A 103 87.49 -2.27 64.06
CA ARG A 103 87.29 -3.63 63.53
C ARG A 103 85.90 -4.16 63.85
N GLY A 104 85.44 -4.02 65.09
CA GLY A 104 84.08 -4.43 65.49
C GLY A 104 82.99 -3.69 64.73
N LEU A 105 83.16 -2.37 64.50
CA LEU A 105 82.22 -1.60 63.68
C LEU A 105 82.27 -2.01 62.20
N PHE A 106 83.44 -2.35 61.66
CA PHE A 106 83.60 -2.86 60.30
C PHE A 106 82.88 -4.21 60.13
N GLU A 107 83.07 -5.16 61.06
CA GLU A 107 82.38 -6.45 61.05
C GLU A 107 80.86 -6.28 61.11
N LEU A 108 80.35 -5.46 62.05
CA LEU A 108 78.92 -5.18 62.17
C LEU A 108 78.32 -4.58 60.87
N ARG A 109 79.05 -3.67 60.22
CA ARG A 109 78.62 -3.07 58.95
C ARG A 109 78.68 -4.07 57.80
N SER A 110 79.66 -4.96 57.77
CA SER A 110 79.79 -6.04 56.79
C SER A 110 78.60 -7.01 56.89
N GLU A 111 78.21 -7.41 58.10
CA GLU A 111 77.02 -8.23 58.33
C GLU A 111 75.73 -7.53 57.88
N GLN A 112 75.61 -6.21 58.11
CA GLN A 112 74.47 -5.42 57.64
C GLN A 112 74.38 -5.37 56.12
N VAL A 113 75.52 -5.21 55.43
CA VAL A 113 75.61 -5.26 53.96
C VAL A 113 75.15 -6.62 53.47
N GLN A 114 75.73 -7.71 53.97
CA GLN A 114 75.35 -9.06 53.57
C GLN A 114 73.84 -9.31 53.77
N GLY A 115 73.29 -8.89 54.92
CA GLY A 115 71.86 -9.00 55.19
C GLY A 115 70.96 -8.15 54.30
N LEU A 116 71.46 -7.06 53.69
CA LEU A 116 70.73 -6.28 52.69
C LEU A 116 70.86 -6.88 51.29
N GLU A 117 72.03 -7.42 50.93
CA GLU A 117 72.24 -8.16 49.67
C GLU A 117 71.35 -9.40 49.59
N GLU A 118 71.25 -10.18 50.68
CA GLU A 118 70.36 -11.33 50.77
C GLU A 118 68.88 -10.91 50.63
N ARG A 119 68.49 -9.78 51.22
CA ARG A 119 67.13 -9.23 51.09
C ARG A 119 66.83 -8.76 49.68
N LEU A 120 67.78 -8.11 49.01
CA LEU A 120 67.66 -7.70 47.62
C LEU A 120 67.53 -8.91 46.69
N ALA A 121 68.39 -9.93 46.88
CA ALA A 121 68.34 -11.18 46.12
C ALA A 121 66.99 -11.90 46.32
N ALA A 122 66.49 -11.97 47.55
CA ALA A 122 65.19 -12.57 47.86
C ALA A 122 64.01 -11.81 47.22
N LEU A 123 64.08 -10.46 47.19
CA LEU A 123 63.07 -9.63 46.54
C LEU A 123 63.04 -9.91 45.03
N LEU A 124 64.21 -9.91 44.38
CA LEU A 124 64.33 -10.19 42.94
C LEU A 124 63.88 -11.61 42.61
N ALA A 125 64.29 -12.61 43.39
CA ALA A 125 63.89 -14.01 43.21
C ALA A 125 62.36 -14.19 43.31
N ARG A 126 61.67 -13.39 44.12
CA ARG A 126 60.21 -13.46 44.28
C ARG A 126 59.45 -12.72 43.18
N GLU A 127 59.86 -11.50 42.85
CA GLU A 127 59.07 -10.63 41.96
C GLU A 127 59.35 -10.93 40.47
N VAL A 128 60.55 -11.39 40.09
CA VAL A 128 60.89 -11.68 38.68
C VAL A 128 60.00 -12.77 38.06
N PRO A 129 59.80 -13.96 38.67
CA PRO A 129 58.92 -14.99 38.12
C PRO A 129 57.46 -14.53 38.02
N ARG A 130 57.00 -13.73 38.99
CA ARG A 130 55.64 -13.18 39.03
C ARG A 130 55.40 -12.19 37.90
N VAL A 131 56.32 -11.25 37.69
CA VAL A 131 56.28 -10.28 36.58
C VAL A 131 56.32 -11.02 35.24
N HIS A 132 57.17 -12.05 35.12
CA HIS A 132 57.25 -12.87 33.91
C HIS A 132 55.94 -13.61 33.63
N ALA A 133 55.35 -14.26 34.64
CA ALA A 133 54.08 -14.97 34.49
C ALA A 133 52.94 -14.04 34.04
N LEU A 134 52.83 -12.84 34.63
CA LEU A 134 51.83 -11.85 34.24
C LEU A 134 52.06 -11.31 32.83
N ARG A 135 53.31 -11.07 32.43
CA ARG A 135 53.64 -10.68 31.04
C ARG A 135 53.25 -11.75 30.03
N THR A 136 53.57 -13.01 30.32
CA THR A 136 53.20 -14.15 29.46
C THR A 136 51.69 -14.30 29.37
N TRP A 137 50.97 -14.11 30.48
CA TRP A 137 49.50 -14.14 30.47
C TRP A 137 48.92 -13.03 29.59
N ILE A 138 49.39 -11.78 29.74
CA ILE A 138 48.96 -10.65 28.88
C ILE A 138 49.25 -10.97 27.40
N ALA A 139 50.46 -11.44 27.08
CA ALA A 139 50.87 -11.73 25.71
C ALA A 139 49.99 -12.80 25.02
N VAL A 140 49.44 -13.75 25.78
CA VAL A 140 48.53 -14.76 25.26
C VAL A 140 47.10 -14.24 25.14
N HIS A 141 46.61 -13.53 26.15
CA HIS A 141 45.20 -13.14 26.24
C HIS A 141 44.84 -11.89 25.45
N GLU A 142 45.76 -10.93 25.31
CA GLU A 142 45.55 -9.70 24.54
C GLU A 142 45.17 -9.91 23.07
N PRO A 143 45.90 -10.71 22.27
CA PRO A 143 45.53 -10.93 20.88
C PRO A 143 44.20 -11.68 20.76
N LEU A 144 43.90 -12.58 21.69
CA LEU A 144 42.65 -13.34 21.71
C LEU A 144 41.44 -12.44 22.02
N SER A 145 41.54 -11.57 23.02
CA SER A 145 40.47 -10.62 23.33
C SER A 145 40.28 -9.62 22.20
N SER A 146 41.37 -9.13 21.61
CA SER A 146 41.33 -8.18 20.49
C SER A 146 40.67 -8.81 19.26
N GLN A 147 41.07 -10.03 18.88
CA GLN A 147 40.50 -10.74 17.74
C GLN A 147 39.01 -11.05 17.94
N ARG A 148 38.59 -11.43 19.16
CA ARG A 148 37.17 -11.65 19.47
C ARG A 148 36.37 -10.34 19.38
N LEU A 149 36.91 -9.25 19.90
CA LEU A 149 36.27 -7.94 19.84
C LEU A 149 36.13 -7.47 18.39
N GLU A 150 37.19 -7.57 17.59
CA GLU A 150 37.16 -7.25 16.15
C GLU A 150 36.13 -8.10 15.41
N ALA A 151 36.13 -9.42 15.60
CA ALA A 151 35.16 -10.31 14.98
C ALA A 151 33.70 -9.96 15.37
N SER A 152 33.45 -9.68 16.65
CA SER A 152 32.13 -9.27 17.12
C SER A 152 31.70 -7.90 16.54
N SER A 153 32.63 -6.96 16.40
CA SER A 153 32.36 -5.64 15.79
C SER A 153 32.10 -5.74 14.29
N ALA A 154 32.81 -6.62 13.58
CA ALA A 154 32.60 -6.87 12.16
C ALA A 154 31.23 -7.53 11.89
N MET A 155 30.84 -8.47 12.75
CA MET A 155 29.51 -9.08 12.72
C MET A 155 28.41 -8.05 12.98
N ALA A 156 28.60 -7.16 13.96
CA ALA A 156 27.65 -6.07 14.24
C ALA A 156 27.52 -5.11 13.04
N ALA A 157 28.63 -4.72 12.41
CA ALA A 157 28.61 -3.91 11.20
C ALA A 157 27.88 -4.62 10.04
N GLN A 158 28.07 -5.94 9.89
CA GLN A 158 27.34 -6.73 8.91
C GLN A 158 25.82 -6.77 9.21
N GLU A 159 25.43 -6.92 10.47
CA GLU A 159 24.03 -6.88 10.88
C GLU A 159 23.40 -5.51 10.59
N GLU A 160 24.10 -4.40 10.86
CA GLU A 160 23.65 -3.05 10.52
C GLU A 160 23.44 -2.88 9.01
N THR A 161 24.35 -3.39 8.17
CA THR A 161 24.15 -3.35 6.71
C THR A 161 22.93 -4.14 6.25
N LEU A 162 22.68 -5.33 6.84
CA LEU A 162 21.51 -6.13 6.51
C LEU A 162 20.21 -5.45 6.97
N ILE A 163 20.21 -4.80 8.13
CA ILE A 163 19.06 -4.01 8.60
C ILE A 163 18.79 -2.86 7.62
N ALA A 164 19.82 -2.12 7.21
CA ALA A 164 19.69 -1.04 6.23
C ALA A 164 19.13 -1.53 4.89
N ASP A 165 19.59 -2.69 4.38
CA ASP A 165 19.09 -3.29 3.15
C ASP A 165 17.62 -3.73 3.28
N VAL A 166 17.23 -4.31 4.41
CA VAL A 166 15.83 -4.71 4.69
C VAL A 166 14.93 -3.48 4.78
N GLU A 167 15.39 -2.39 5.41
CA GLU A 167 14.67 -1.13 5.46
C GLU A 167 14.54 -0.50 4.07
N ALA A 168 15.60 -0.50 3.26
CA ALA A 168 15.57 -0.03 1.88
C ALA A 168 14.56 -0.84 1.04
N MET A 169 14.56 -2.17 1.14
CA MET A 169 13.56 -3.02 0.48
C MET A 169 12.13 -2.73 0.96
N ARG A 170 11.95 -2.45 2.26
CA ARG A 170 10.64 -2.09 2.82
C ARG A 170 10.17 -0.74 2.28
N GLN A 171 11.07 0.24 2.15
CA GLN A 171 10.77 1.54 1.58
C GLN A 171 10.42 1.42 0.09
N ASP A 172 11.22 0.72 -0.72
CA ASP A 172 10.93 0.44 -2.14
C ASP A 172 9.57 -0.25 -2.30
N LYS A 173 9.28 -1.28 -1.50
CA LYS A 173 7.98 -1.95 -1.52
C LYS A 173 6.83 -0.99 -1.16
N SER A 174 7.02 -0.11 -0.17
CA SER A 174 6.00 0.86 0.21
C SER A 174 5.76 1.91 -0.88
N GLN A 175 6.82 2.36 -1.57
CA GLN A 175 6.73 3.28 -2.70
C GLN A 175 6.00 2.63 -3.88
N ARG A 176 6.32 1.37 -4.21
CA ARG A 176 5.62 0.62 -5.26
C ARG A 176 4.13 0.44 -4.97
N LEU A 177 3.76 0.20 -3.71
CA LEU A 177 2.36 0.13 -3.29
C LEU A 177 1.67 1.49 -3.39
N ALA A 178 2.33 2.57 -2.97
CA ALA A 178 1.79 3.92 -3.11
C ALA A 178 1.56 4.29 -4.59
N SER A 179 2.53 4.03 -5.48
CA SER A 179 2.38 4.25 -6.92
C SER A 179 1.24 3.43 -7.51
N ALA A 180 1.11 2.16 -7.13
CA ALA A 180 0.01 1.31 -7.58
C ALA A 180 -1.36 1.78 -7.07
N GLU A 181 -1.44 2.30 -5.84
CA GLU A 181 -2.65 2.92 -5.31
C GLU A 181 -3.03 4.20 -6.09
N ASP A 182 -2.05 5.03 -6.44
CA ASP A 182 -2.29 6.25 -7.20
C ASP A 182 -2.71 5.97 -8.64
N GLU A 183 -2.10 4.97 -9.31
CA GLU A 183 -2.57 4.45 -10.59
C GLU A 183 -4.02 3.96 -10.50
N TRP A 184 -4.33 3.14 -9.49
CA TRP A 184 -5.69 2.65 -9.29
C TRP A 184 -6.70 3.78 -9.01
N ARG A 185 -6.33 4.79 -8.22
CA ARG A 185 -7.16 5.98 -7.99
C ARG A 185 -7.36 6.80 -9.27
N SER A 186 -6.34 6.88 -10.12
CA SER A 186 -6.44 7.55 -11.43
C SER A 186 -7.40 6.80 -12.34
N ASP A 187 -7.27 5.48 -12.45
CA ASP A 187 -8.15 4.66 -13.29
C ASP A 187 -9.59 4.67 -12.79
N ARG A 188 -9.79 4.64 -11.47
CA ARG A 188 -11.13 4.79 -10.88
C ARG A 188 -11.77 6.12 -11.26
N ARG A 189 -11.02 7.23 -11.19
CA ARG A 189 -11.51 8.55 -11.62
C ARG A 189 -11.88 8.56 -13.11
N ARG A 190 -11.06 7.96 -13.98
CA ARG A 190 -11.38 7.83 -15.41
C ARG A 190 -12.66 7.04 -15.65
N ILE A 191 -12.88 5.94 -14.93
CA ILE A 191 -14.11 5.14 -15.03
C ILE A 191 -15.33 5.95 -14.54
N GLU A 192 -15.18 6.69 -13.44
CA GLU A 192 -16.25 7.55 -12.91
C GLU A 192 -16.59 8.69 -13.89
N GLU A 193 -15.59 9.32 -14.51
CA GLU A 193 -15.77 10.35 -15.54
C GLU A 193 -16.42 9.80 -16.80
N ALA A 194 -15.99 8.62 -17.28
CA ALA A 194 -16.59 7.94 -18.42
C ALA A 194 -18.05 7.55 -18.14
N SER A 195 -18.34 7.02 -16.94
CA SER A 195 -19.72 6.71 -16.51
C SER A 195 -20.58 7.97 -16.45
N ALA A 196 -20.05 9.08 -15.94
CA ALA A 196 -20.76 10.36 -15.89
C ALA A 196 -20.99 10.95 -17.31
N ALA A 197 -20.05 10.78 -18.23
CA ALA A 197 -20.22 11.14 -19.64
C ALA A 197 -21.30 10.30 -20.31
N ALA A 198 -21.27 8.97 -20.14
CA ALA A 198 -22.28 8.07 -20.68
C ALA A 198 -23.68 8.37 -20.14
N LYS A 199 -23.82 8.68 -18.84
CA LYS A 199 -25.09 9.13 -18.24
C LYS A 199 -25.61 10.43 -18.86
N ARG A 200 -24.73 11.42 -19.07
CA ARG A 200 -25.11 12.69 -19.72
C ARG A 200 -25.56 12.46 -21.17
N SER A 201 -24.84 11.61 -21.91
CA SER A 201 -25.22 11.23 -23.27
C SER A 201 -26.60 10.54 -23.29
N SER A 202 -26.79 9.52 -22.46
CA SER A 202 -28.07 8.80 -22.32
C SER A 202 -29.25 9.72 -21.99
N VAL A 203 -29.08 10.66 -21.06
CA VAL A 203 -30.11 11.65 -20.72
C VAL A 203 -30.42 12.56 -21.91
N SER A 204 -29.40 13.03 -22.65
CA SER A 204 -29.59 13.83 -23.86
C SER A 204 -30.33 13.06 -24.95
N VAL A 205 -30.00 11.79 -25.18
CA VAL A 205 -30.68 10.92 -26.15
C VAL A 205 -32.13 10.70 -25.75
N SER A 206 -32.38 10.41 -24.47
CA SER A 206 -33.74 10.26 -23.93
C SER A 206 -34.58 11.54 -24.08
N GLN A 207 -33.99 12.71 -23.85
CA GLN A 207 -34.67 14.00 -24.05
C GLN A 207 -35.01 14.24 -25.53
N ARG A 208 -34.09 13.91 -26.45
CA ARG A 208 -34.36 13.99 -27.90
C ARG A 208 -35.47 13.04 -28.34
N ALA A 209 -35.44 11.79 -27.88
CA ALA A 209 -36.50 10.82 -28.16
C ALA A 209 -37.86 11.31 -27.62
N ALA A 210 -37.91 11.85 -26.40
CA ALA A 210 -39.13 12.42 -25.83
C ALA A 210 -39.66 13.62 -26.64
N ALA A 211 -38.78 14.49 -27.15
CA ALA A 211 -39.16 15.61 -28.00
C ALA A 211 -39.73 15.14 -29.36
N MET A 212 -39.13 14.11 -29.96
CA MET A 212 -39.63 13.50 -31.21
C MET A 212 -41.00 12.84 -31.00
N HIS A 213 -41.19 12.10 -29.90
CA HIS A 213 -42.48 11.52 -29.54
C HIS A 213 -43.57 12.59 -29.39
N LYS A 214 -43.26 13.70 -28.70
CA LYS A 214 -44.20 14.82 -28.56
C LYS A 214 -44.57 15.43 -29.92
N LYS A 215 -43.60 15.65 -30.81
CA LYS A 215 -43.85 16.17 -32.16
C LYS A 215 -44.72 15.20 -32.99
N ARG A 216 -44.49 13.90 -32.87
CA ARG A 216 -45.33 12.88 -33.50
C ARG A 216 -46.77 12.92 -33.00
N GLU A 217 -46.99 13.04 -31.69
CA GLU A 217 -48.33 13.20 -31.11
C GLU A 217 -49.03 14.48 -31.61
N GLU A 218 -48.31 15.59 -31.71
CA GLU A 218 -48.83 16.85 -32.26
C GLU A 218 -49.26 16.70 -33.73
N MET A 219 -48.44 16.03 -34.57
CA MET A 219 -48.79 15.76 -35.97
C MET A 219 -49.98 14.82 -36.11
N LEU A 220 -50.04 13.74 -35.31
CA LEU A 220 -51.18 12.81 -35.31
C LEU A 220 -52.48 13.54 -34.91
N SER A 221 -52.42 14.43 -33.92
CA SER A 221 -53.58 15.25 -33.55
C SER A 221 -54.01 16.20 -34.66
N ALA A 222 -53.08 16.75 -35.43
CA ALA A 222 -53.39 17.62 -36.57
C ALA A 222 -54.06 16.83 -37.71
N VAL A 223 -53.55 15.64 -38.03
CA VAL A 223 -54.16 14.72 -39.01
C VAL A 223 -55.57 14.34 -38.59
N ASP A 224 -55.79 13.97 -37.32
CA ASP A 224 -57.11 13.66 -36.80
C ASP A 224 -58.09 14.83 -36.91
N SER A 225 -57.62 16.07 -36.69
CA SER A 225 -58.43 17.28 -36.88
C SER A 225 -58.83 17.45 -38.35
N LEU A 226 -57.88 17.30 -39.27
CA LEU A 226 -58.12 17.44 -40.70
C LEU A 226 -59.08 16.36 -41.23
N VAL A 227 -58.96 15.12 -40.76
CA VAL A 227 -59.89 14.03 -41.10
C VAL A 227 -61.30 14.33 -40.59
N ARG A 228 -61.44 14.95 -39.40
CA ARG A 228 -62.75 15.41 -38.92
C ARG A 228 -63.30 16.52 -39.81
N ASP A 229 -62.50 17.51 -40.17
CA ASP A 229 -62.91 18.60 -41.05
C ASP A 229 -63.32 18.09 -42.45
N GLU A 230 -62.59 17.13 -43.00
CA GLU A 230 -62.94 16.43 -44.25
C GLU A 230 -64.28 15.71 -44.12
N ARG A 231 -64.50 14.96 -43.04
CA ARG A 231 -65.80 14.29 -42.80
C ARG A 231 -66.95 15.29 -42.68
N THR A 232 -66.73 16.43 -42.01
CA THR A 232 -67.78 17.46 -41.89
C THR A 232 -68.08 18.13 -43.23
N SER A 233 -67.07 18.44 -44.04
CA SER A 233 -67.26 19.00 -45.38
C SER A 233 -67.93 17.99 -46.33
N ALA A 234 -67.53 16.72 -46.31
CA ALA A 234 -68.18 15.65 -47.05
C ALA A 234 -69.67 15.50 -46.68
N SER A 235 -69.99 15.57 -45.38
CA SER A 235 -71.38 15.55 -44.90
C SER A 235 -72.18 16.77 -45.41
N ARG A 236 -71.60 17.97 -45.39
CA ARG A 236 -72.24 19.18 -45.94
C ARG A 236 -72.48 19.04 -47.45
N ILE A 237 -71.51 18.54 -48.21
CA ILE A 237 -71.63 18.27 -49.65
C ILE A 237 -72.77 17.29 -49.92
N ALA A 238 -72.87 16.19 -49.16
CA ALA A 238 -73.95 15.22 -49.29
C ALA A 238 -75.33 15.88 -49.04
N THR A 239 -75.42 16.71 -48.00
CA THR A 239 -76.66 17.43 -47.66
C THR A 239 -77.07 18.41 -48.77
N ILE A 240 -76.11 19.13 -49.36
CA ILE A 240 -76.34 20.04 -50.48
C ILE A 240 -76.74 19.27 -51.75
N ALA A 241 -76.11 18.12 -52.03
CA ALA A 241 -76.48 17.27 -53.15
C ALA A 241 -77.93 16.75 -53.03
N GLU A 242 -78.37 16.38 -51.82
CA GLU A 242 -79.76 15.99 -51.55
C GLU A 242 -80.75 17.16 -51.77
N LEU A 243 -80.40 18.37 -51.36
CA LEU A 243 -81.20 19.58 -51.60
C LEU A 243 -81.35 19.86 -53.10
N VAL A 244 -80.23 19.80 -53.84
CA VAL A 244 -80.20 19.98 -55.30
C VAL A 244 -81.08 18.94 -56.00
N GLU A 245 -81.00 17.67 -55.59
CA GLU A 245 -81.80 16.59 -56.16
C GLU A 245 -83.29 16.76 -55.83
N ARG A 246 -83.63 17.22 -54.62
CA ARG A 246 -85.01 17.54 -54.21
C ARG A 246 -85.59 18.68 -55.04
N ASP A 247 -84.82 19.75 -55.25
CA ASP A 247 -85.26 20.90 -56.05
C ASP A 247 -85.38 20.54 -57.53
N ARG A 248 -84.46 19.71 -58.06
CA ARG A 248 -84.56 19.13 -59.41
C ARG A 248 -85.84 18.31 -59.56
N ARG A 249 -86.19 17.44 -58.60
CA ARG A 249 -87.44 16.67 -58.61
C ARG A 249 -88.67 17.57 -58.59
N ARG A 250 -88.68 18.62 -57.75
CA ARG A 250 -89.77 19.62 -57.70
C ARG A 250 -89.90 20.38 -59.02
N ALA A 251 -88.81 20.77 -59.65
CA ALA A 251 -88.82 21.42 -60.96
C ALA A 251 -89.38 20.48 -62.05
N ILE A 252 -88.99 19.21 -62.05
CA ILE A 252 -89.51 18.19 -62.98
C ILE A 252 -91.01 17.94 -62.73
N GLU A 253 -91.44 17.85 -61.47
CA GLU A 253 -92.86 17.67 -61.15
C GLU A 253 -93.72 18.88 -61.54
N THR A 254 -93.26 20.10 -61.28
CA THR A 254 -93.98 21.33 -61.63
C THR A 254 -94.08 21.50 -63.14
N THR A 255 -93.00 21.22 -63.89
CA THR A 255 -93.04 21.19 -65.36
C THR A 255 -93.94 20.08 -65.89
N ALA A 256 -93.88 18.86 -65.34
CA ALA A 256 -94.76 17.76 -65.72
C ALA A 256 -96.25 18.04 -65.41
N ARG A 257 -96.57 18.68 -64.27
CA ARG A 257 -97.94 19.13 -63.94
C ARG A 257 -98.42 20.20 -64.93
N ARG A 258 -97.58 21.17 -65.28
CA ARG A 258 -97.93 22.20 -66.28
C ARG A 258 -98.17 21.59 -67.67
N LEU A 259 -97.34 20.63 -68.08
CA LEU A 259 -97.53 19.90 -69.34
C LEU A 259 -98.82 19.06 -69.34
N ARG A 260 -99.14 18.38 -68.22
CA ARG A 260 -100.41 17.65 -68.08
C ARG A 260 -101.62 18.58 -68.06
N ALA A 261 -101.54 19.73 -67.40
CA ALA A 261 -102.61 20.73 -67.41
C ALA A 261 -102.84 21.30 -68.82
N ALA A 262 -101.76 21.61 -69.55
CA ALA A 262 -101.83 22.06 -70.94
C ALA A 262 -102.38 20.97 -71.89
N ALA A 263 -102.04 19.70 -71.66
CA ALA A 263 -102.58 18.58 -72.42
C ALA A 263 -104.07 18.31 -72.09
N ALA A 264 -104.48 18.45 -70.82
CA ALA A 264 -105.87 18.31 -70.40
C ALA A 264 -106.76 19.41 -71.00
N SER A 265 -106.25 20.63 -71.20
CA SER A 265 -106.98 21.69 -71.92
C SER A 265 -107.16 21.45 -73.42
N GLN A 266 -106.59 20.38 -74.01
CA GLN A 266 -106.79 20.01 -75.43
C GLN A 266 -107.80 18.86 -75.63
N ALA A 267 -108.31 18.24 -74.55
CA ALA A 267 -109.04 16.98 -74.64
C ALA A 267 -110.59 17.08 -74.54
N GLU A 268 -111.19 18.28 -74.47
CA GLU A 268 -112.65 18.43 -74.48
C GLU A 268 -113.16 19.34 -75.62
N PRO A 269 -114.17 18.91 -76.41
CA PRO A 269 -114.70 19.72 -77.51
C PRO A 269 -115.92 20.54 -77.05
N ARG A 270 -115.70 21.82 -76.70
CA ARG A 270 -116.75 22.86 -76.76
C ARG A 270 -116.14 24.24 -77.01
N PRO A 271 -116.86 25.15 -77.68
CA PRO A 271 -116.28 26.27 -78.39
C PRO A 271 -115.87 27.40 -77.43
N LEU A 272 -114.71 27.97 -77.76
CA LEU A 272 -114.02 29.16 -77.24
C LEU A 272 -114.94 30.26 -76.65
N PRO A 273 -114.44 31.01 -75.65
CA PRO A 273 -113.55 32.11 -75.99
C PRO A 273 -112.23 32.13 -75.20
N GLN A 274 -111.23 32.74 -75.82
CA GLN A 274 -109.91 33.10 -75.31
C GLN A 274 -108.90 31.96 -75.21
N SER A 275 -108.44 31.58 -76.40
CA SER A 275 -107.06 31.16 -76.65
C SER A 275 -106.10 31.89 -75.72
N TRP A 276 -105.39 31.14 -74.86
CA TRP A 276 -104.09 31.59 -74.39
C TRP A 276 -103.30 31.97 -75.63
N SER A 277 -103.01 33.27 -75.77
CA SER A 277 -102.16 33.75 -76.84
C SER A 277 -100.89 32.91 -76.80
N LYS A 278 -100.38 32.47 -77.96
CA LYS A 278 -99.06 31.83 -78.06
C LYS A 278 -98.00 32.62 -77.28
N GLU A 279 -98.22 33.93 -77.13
CA GLU A 279 -97.44 34.87 -76.35
C GLU A 279 -97.46 34.60 -74.84
N GLN A 280 -98.62 34.32 -74.22
CA GLN A 280 -98.70 33.99 -72.78
C GLN A 280 -98.07 32.63 -72.46
N GLN A 281 -98.19 31.66 -73.38
CA GLN A 281 -97.51 30.38 -73.24
C GLN A 281 -95.99 30.52 -73.44
N ALA A 282 -95.56 31.37 -74.37
CA ALA A 282 -94.16 31.71 -74.57
C ALA A 282 -93.58 32.48 -73.37
N GLU A 283 -94.35 33.39 -72.76
CA GLU A 283 -93.96 34.18 -71.60
C GLU A 283 -93.86 33.32 -70.35
N ALA A 284 -94.82 32.43 -70.09
CA ALA A 284 -94.74 31.47 -68.98
C ALA A 284 -93.59 30.46 -69.15
N MET A 285 -93.27 30.07 -70.39
CA MET A 285 -92.09 29.24 -70.68
C MET A 285 -90.79 30.03 -70.54
N ALA A 286 -90.75 31.30 -70.92
CA ALA A 286 -89.60 32.18 -70.74
C ALA A 286 -89.34 32.48 -69.26
N GLU A 287 -90.38 32.70 -68.46
CA GLU A 287 -90.30 32.88 -67.01
C GLU A 287 -89.87 31.59 -66.30
N ALA A 288 -90.46 30.44 -66.66
CA ALA A 288 -90.02 29.14 -66.14
C ALA A 288 -88.55 28.87 -66.49
N LYS A 289 -88.12 29.23 -67.70
CA LYS A 289 -86.71 29.13 -68.12
C LYS A 289 -85.83 30.06 -67.30
N ARG A 290 -86.23 31.31 -67.06
CA ARG A 290 -85.50 32.24 -66.18
C ARG A 290 -85.37 31.71 -64.74
N ILE A 291 -86.42 31.13 -64.17
CA ILE A 291 -86.38 30.58 -62.81
C ILE A 291 -85.44 29.37 -62.76
N VAL A 292 -85.49 28.48 -63.75
CA VAL A 292 -84.58 27.33 -63.85
C VAL A 292 -83.13 27.78 -64.05
N ASP A 293 -82.89 28.77 -64.92
CA ASP A 293 -81.56 29.31 -65.17
C ASP A 293 -81.00 30.03 -63.92
N ALA A 294 -81.83 30.76 -63.18
CA ALA A 294 -81.44 31.39 -61.92
C ALA A 294 -81.11 30.37 -60.82
N ALA A 295 -81.94 29.32 -60.66
CA ALA A 295 -81.67 28.24 -59.73
C ALA A 295 -80.40 27.45 -60.12
N ARG A 296 -80.18 27.25 -61.42
CA ARG A 296 -78.96 26.62 -61.94
C ARG A 296 -77.73 27.48 -61.70
N GLY A 297 -77.85 28.81 -61.80
CA GLY A 297 -76.81 29.76 -61.43
C GLY A 297 -76.42 29.61 -59.95
N GLN A 298 -77.39 29.66 -59.04
CA GLN A 298 -77.15 29.48 -57.59
C GLN A 298 -76.53 28.11 -57.26
N GLN A 299 -76.94 27.04 -57.96
CA GLN A 299 -76.32 25.72 -57.78
C GLN A 299 -74.88 25.67 -58.28
N VAL A 300 -74.57 26.33 -59.40
CA VAL A 300 -73.19 26.42 -59.92
C VAL A 300 -72.30 27.20 -58.97
N ASP A 301 -72.81 28.30 -58.40
CA ASP A 301 -72.07 29.11 -57.43
C ASP A 301 -71.77 28.33 -56.14
N LEU A 302 -72.78 27.67 -55.55
CA LEU A 302 -72.59 26.81 -54.36
C LEU A 302 -71.65 25.63 -54.61
N LEU A 303 -71.74 24.98 -55.78
CA LEU A 303 -70.80 23.93 -56.16
C LEU A 303 -69.38 24.49 -56.39
N GLY A 304 -69.27 25.74 -56.84
CA GLY A 304 -68.01 26.47 -56.95
C GLY A 304 -67.38 26.73 -55.59
N GLU A 305 -68.14 27.21 -54.62
CA GLU A 305 -67.70 27.43 -53.24
C GLU A 305 -67.24 26.13 -52.58
N LEU A 306 -68.04 25.06 -52.65
CA LEU A 306 -67.66 23.74 -52.12
C LEU A 306 -66.41 23.18 -52.80
N ARG A 307 -66.26 23.38 -54.12
CA ARG A 307 -65.06 22.96 -54.84
C ARG A 307 -63.82 23.73 -54.38
N ASN A 308 -63.96 25.03 -54.07
CA ASN A 308 -62.87 25.84 -53.53
C ASN A 308 -62.51 25.42 -52.11
N GLU A 309 -63.49 25.13 -51.24
CA GLU A 309 -63.27 24.59 -49.90
C GLU A 309 -62.56 23.23 -49.95
N ALA A 310 -63.02 22.32 -50.82
CA ALA A 310 -62.39 21.02 -51.00
C ALA A 310 -60.95 21.16 -51.57
N ALA A 311 -60.71 22.12 -52.45
CA ALA A 311 -59.38 22.42 -52.97
C ALA A 311 -58.46 23.00 -51.88
N ALA A 312 -58.98 23.84 -50.99
CA ALA A 312 -58.25 24.38 -49.85
C ALA A 312 -57.90 23.28 -48.83
N ALA A 313 -58.86 22.41 -48.47
CA ALA A 313 -58.60 21.26 -47.61
C ALA A 313 -57.55 20.31 -48.21
N ALA A 314 -57.61 20.06 -49.52
CA ALA A 314 -56.61 19.26 -50.22
C ALA A 314 -55.22 19.94 -50.32
N ALA A 315 -55.15 21.27 -50.19
CA ALA A 315 -53.89 22.00 -50.10
C ALA A 315 -53.28 21.90 -48.71
N GLU A 316 -54.09 22.05 -47.65
CA GLU A 316 -53.65 21.86 -46.26
C GLU A 316 -53.20 20.41 -46.01
N LEU A 317 -53.92 19.41 -46.52
CA LEU A 317 -53.50 18.00 -46.42
C LEU A 317 -52.15 17.74 -47.12
N ARG A 318 -51.88 18.38 -48.26
CA ARG A 318 -50.57 18.30 -48.92
C ARG A 318 -49.48 18.96 -48.08
N LYS A 319 -49.75 20.11 -47.49
CA LYS A 319 -48.82 20.80 -46.61
C LYS A 319 -48.49 19.97 -45.37
N VAL A 320 -49.49 19.37 -44.73
CA VAL A 320 -49.29 18.47 -43.57
C VAL A 320 -48.49 17.24 -43.98
N LYS A 321 -48.72 16.70 -45.19
CA LYS A 321 -47.90 15.62 -45.73
C LYS A 321 -46.44 16.03 -45.94
N GLU A 322 -46.20 17.21 -46.52
CA GLU A 322 -44.84 17.75 -46.68
C GLU A 322 -44.15 17.96 -45.32
N GLU A 323 -44.86 18.50 -44.32
CA GLU A 323 -44.34 18.66 -42.95
C GLU A 323 -44.06 17.31 -42.27
N MET A 324 -44.88 16.27 -42.54
CA MET A 324 -44.63 14.90 -42.08
C MET A 324 -43.41 14.27 -42.75
N ASP A 325 -43.26 14.44 -44.06
CA ASP A 325 -42.12 13.94 -44.83
C ASP A 325 -40.82 14.63 -44.38
N GLU A 326 -40.86 15.95 -44.13
CA GLU A 326 -39.74 16.69 -43.53
C GLU A 326 -39.42 16.22 -42.11
N ALA A 327 -40.43 15.96 -41.28
CA ALA A 327 -40.22 15.42 -39.93
C ALA A 327 -39.60 14.01 -39.96
N ALA A 328 -40.02 13.14 -40.87
CA ALA A 328 -39.43 11.83 -41.08
C ALA A 328 -37.99 11.92 -41.61
N ALA A 329 -37.70 12.88 -42.50
CA ALA A 329 -36.34 13.16 -42.94
C ALA A 329 -35.45 13.65 -41.77
N HIS A 330 -35.98 14.47 -40.87
CA HIS A 330 -35.27 14.89 -39.66
C HIS A 330 -35.04 13.74 -38.67
N GLU A 331 -36.01 12.82 -38.53
CA GLU A 331 -35.88 11.62 -37.69
C GLU A 331 -34.76 10.70 -38.21
N THR A 332 -34.79 10.35 -39.50
CA THR A 332 -33.74 9.54 -40.13
C THR A 332 -32.36 10.21 -40.12
N SER A 333 -32.31 11.55 -40.21
CA SER A 333 -31.05 12.29 -40.05
C SER A 333 -30.54 12.23 -38.60
N ALA A 334 -31.42 12.34 -37.61
CA ALA A 334 -31.06 12.23 -36.19
C ALA A 334 -30.60 10.82 -35.81
N GLU A 335 -31.22 9.78 -36.38
CA GLU A 335 -30.80 8.38 -36.22
C GLU A 335 -29.39 8.14 -36.80
N ARG A 336 -29.08 8.69 -37.99
CA ARG A 336 -27.73 8.62 -38.55
C ARG A 336 -26.69 9.33 -37.69
N GLU A 337 -27.01 10.48 -37.11
CA GLU A 337 -26.08 11.20 -36.22
C GLU A 337 -25.83 10.43 -34.91
N LEU A 338 -26.84 9.72 -34.39
CA LEU A 338 -26.69 8.84 -33.22
C LEU A 338 -25.84 7.60 -33.56
N GLY A 339 -26.07 6.96 -34.72
CA GLY A 339 -25.28 5.80 -35.16
C GLY A 339 -23.81 6.11 -35.46
N ILE A 340 -23.51 7.30 -35.99
CA ILE A 340 -22.11 7.73 -36.22
C ILE A 340 -21.39 8.01 -34.89
N SER A 341 -22.10 8.45 -33.86
CA SER A 341 -21.53 8.71 -32.53
C SER A 341 -21.13 7.42 -31.81
N GLU A 342 -21.92 6.35 -31.94
CA GLU A 342 -21.58 5.02 -31.38
C GLU A 342 -20.44 4.33 -32.15
N SER A 343 -20.35 4.56 -33.47
CA SER A 343 -19.27 4.05 -34.32
C SER A 343 -17.89 4.67 -34.01
N CYS A 344 -17.84 5.94 -33.57
CA CYS A 344 -16.58 6.62 -33.29
C CYS A 344 -15.99 6.26 -31.90
N GLU A 345 -16.81 5.88 -30.91
CA GLU A 345 -16.30 5.42 -29.61
C GLU A 345 -15.74 3.99 -29.64
N ALA A 346 -16.17 3.14 -30.57
CA ALA A 346 -15.67 1.77 -30.69
C ALA A 346 -14.22 1.67 -31.20
N THR A 347 -13.69 2.71 -31.84
CA THR A 347 -12.32 2.73 -32.41
C THR A 347 -11.29 3.49 -31.56
N ALA A 348 -11.71 4.16 -30.48
CA ALA A 348 -10.84 4.93 -29.59
C ALA A 348 -10.49 4.20 -28.28
N ALA A 349 -10.74 2.89 -28.17
CA ALA A 349 -10.18 2.09 -27.10
C ALA A 349 -8.67 1.91 -27.36
N PRO A 350 -7.76 2.46 -26.53
CA PRO A 350 -6.36 2.13 -26.64
C PRO A 350 -6.22 0.63 -26.41
N SER A 351 -5.70 -0.08 -27.41
CA SER A 351 -5.24 -1.45 -27.31
C SER A 351 -4.21 -1.52 -26.19
N VAL A 352 -4.67 -1.79 -24.96
CA VAL A 352 -3.81 -2.15 -23.84
C VAL A 352 -3.38 -3.57 -24.14
N ALA A 353 -2.34 -3.68 -24.95
CA ALA A 353 -1.60 -4.90 -25.15
C ALA A 353 -1.23 -5.45 -23.77
N SER A 354 -1.96 -6.49 -23.37
CA SER A 354 -1.68 -7.36 -22.25
C SER A 354 -0.29 -7.96 -22.47
N ALA A 355 0.74 -7.25 -22.03
CA ALA A 355 2.07 -7.78 -21.82
C ALA A 355 1.99 -8.73 -20.63
N GLY A 356 1.47 -9.94 -20.87
CA GLY A 356 1.56 -11.08 -19.98
C GLY A 356 3.03 -11.44 -19.78
N ARG A 357 3.69 -10.75 -18.85
CA ARG A 357 5.04 -11.04 -18.39
C ARG A 357 4.98 -12.36 -17.61
N LYS A 358 5.18 -13.45 -18.34
CA LYS A 358 5.35 -14.81 -17.83
C LYS A 358 6.62 -14.83 -16.98
N VAL A 359 6.47 -14.72 -15.66
CA VAL A 359 7.57 -14.93 -14.71
C VAL A 359 7.93 -16.42 -14.72
N PRO A 360 9.17 -16.82 -15.07
CA PRO A 360 9.57 -18.21 -15.03
C PRO A 360 9.71 -18.69 -13.57
N PRO A 361 9.40 -19.96 -13.27
CA PRO A 361 9.63 -20.52 -11.95
C PRO A 361 11.13 -20.69 -11.71
N ASP A 362 11.54 -20.17 -10.57
CA ASP A 362 12.88 -20.17 -10.00
C ASP A 362 13.35 -21.63 -9.78
N THR A 363 14.23 -22.12 -10.66
CA THR A 363 15.00 -23.35 -10.42
C THR A 363 16.41 -22.98 -10.01
N SER A 364 16.64 -23.00 -8.69
CA SER A 364 17.98 -23.03 -8.12
C SER A 364 18.75 -24.24 -8.65
N ARG A 365 19.68 -24.02 -9.60
CA ARG A 365 20.84 -24.90 -9.79
C ARG A 365 22.04 -24.13 -10.31
N ARG A 366 23.09 -24.16 -9.47
CA ARG A 366 24.46 -23.66 -9.70
C ARG A 366 24.98 -23.87 -11.12
N GLY A 367 25.53 -22.79 -11.67
CA GLY A 367 26.85 -22.76 -12.29
C GLY A 367 26.93 -23.07 -13.78
N SER A 368 27.07 -22.03 -14.61
CA SER A 368 28.06 -21.94 -15.71
C SER A 368 27.84 -20.64 -16.51
N PRO A 369 28.89 -19.92 -16.95
CA PRO A 369 28.74 -18.73 -17.77
C PRO A 369 28.74 -19.12 -19.25
N PHE A 370 27.63 -18.87 -19.97
CA PHE A 370 27.63 -18.94 -21.43
C PHE A 370 26.88 -17.74 -22.00
N ALA A 371 27.57 -17.03 -22.87
CA ALA A 371 27.12 -15.80 -23.52
C ALA A 371 25.84 -16.03 -24.33
N ALA A 372 24.84 -15.18 -24.11
CA ALA A 372 23.61 -15.15 -24.89
C ALA A 372 23.71 -14.08 -26.01
N PRO A 373 23.28 -14.39 -27.24
CA PRO A 373 23.28 -13.46 -28.36
C PRO A 373 22.13 -12.45 -28.26
N SER A 374 22.38 -11.25 -28.78
CA SER A 374 21.51 -10.09 -28.73
C SER A 374 20.18 -10.31 -29.47
N LEU A 375 19.08 -10.23 -28.71
CA LEU A 375 17.69 -10.36 -29.16
C LEU A 375 17.23 -9.20 -30.09
N HIS A 376 18.11 -8.23 -30.35
CA HIS A 376 17.78 -7.03 -31.12
C HIS A 376 17.82 -7.24 -32.65
N GLN A 377 18.43 -8.34 -33.13
CA GLN A 377 18.60 -8.57 -34.57
C GLN A 377 17.45 -9.35 -35.22
N GLN A 378 16.66 -10.10 -34.43
CA GLN A 378 15.56 -10.89 -34.98
C GLN A 378 14.28 -10.07 -35.22
N GLN A 379 14.16 -8.88 -34.58
CA GLN A 379 13.00 -8.02 -34.75
C GLN A 379 13.07 -7.12 -36.00
N GLN A 380 14.27 -6.90 -36.57
CA GLN A 380 14.43 -6.13 -37.81
C GLN A 380 14.10 -6.90 -39.09
N GLN A 381 13.97 -8.24 -39.04
CA GLN A 381 13.63 -9.01 -40.25
C GLN A 381 12.13 -9.25 -40.45
N GLN A 382 11.25 -8.88 -39.50
CA GLN A 382 9.80 -9.13 -39.64
C GLN A 382 9.00 -7.92 -40.14
N GLN A 383 9.58 -6.71 -40.21
CA GLN A 383 8.86 -5.53 -40.70
C GLN A 383 8.57 -5.49 -42.22
N PRO A 384 9.40 -6.04 -43.13
CA PRO A 384 9.10 -5.97 -44.56
C PRO A 384 7.91 -6.85 -44.99
N GLN A 385 7.62 -7.93 -44.26
CA GLN A 385 6.57 -8.88 -44.65
C GLN A 385 5.16 -8.39 -44.33
N GLN A 386 4.98 -7.55 -43.31
CA GLN A 386 3.67 -7.01 -42.97
C GLN A 386 3.24 -5.87 -43.91
N GLN A 387 4.19 -5.10 -44.45
CA GLN A 387 3.88 -4.02 -45.40
C GLN A 387 3.42 -4.53 -46.78
N GLN A 388 3.91 -5.67 -47.25
CA GLN A 388 3.44 -6.26 -48.51
C GLN A 388 2.03 -6.85 -48.42
N GLN A 389 1.56 -7.22 -47.23
CA GLN A 389 0.23 -7.80 -47.05
C GLN A 389 -0.88 -6.73 -47.01
N ILE A 390 -0.56 -5.53 -46.51
CA ILE A 390 -1.50 -4.38 -46.51
C ILE A 390 -1.69 -3.81 -47.92
N GLN A 391 -0.69 -3.95 -48.80
CA GLN A 391 -0.78 -3.41 -50.16
C GLN A 391 -1.57 -4.30 -51.15
N GLN A 392 -1.89 -5.55 -50.78
CA GLN A 392 -2.69 -6.45 -51.63
C GLN A 392 -4.20 -6.46 -51.31
N GLN A 393 -4.67 -5.69 -50.33
CA GLN A 393 -6.10 -5.67 -49.94
C GLN A 393 -6.88 -4.42 -50.39
N GLN A 394 -6.42 -3.68 -51.40
CA GLN A 394 -7.26 -2.67 -52.05
C GLN A 394 -8.01 -3.26 -53.25
N PRO A 395 -9.32 -3.57 -53.16
CA PRO A 395 -10.11 -3.76 -54.36
C PRO A 395 -10.49 -2.41 -54.96
N LYS A 396 -10.25 -2.35 -56.27
CA LYS A 396 -10.83 -1.44 -57.26
C LYS A 396 -12.24 -0.96 -56.91
N GLN A 397 -12.38 0.33 -56.58
CA GLN A 397 -13.61 1.09 -56.82
C GLN A 397 -13.24 2.45 -57.42
N GLN A 398 -12.94 2.44 -58.71
CA GLN A 398 -12.99 3.64 -59.53
C GLN A 398 -13.88 3.34 -60.75
N GLN A 399 -14.99 4.10 -60.81
CA GLN A 399 -15.86 4.42 -61.95
C GLN A 399 -16.81 3.31 -62.49
N PRO A 400 -18.07 3.64 -62.86
CA PRO A 400 -18.42 4.80 -63.69
C PRO A 400 -19.64 5.64 -63.22
N ARG A 401 -19.47 6.96 -63.15
CA ARG A 401 -20.56 7.96 -63.28
C ARG A 401 -20.20 8.94 -64.39
N GLN A 402 -20.19 8.44 -65.62
CA GLN A 402 -20.23 9.24 -66.84
C GLN A 402 -21.18 8.53 -67.82
N GLN A 403 -22.49 8.66 -67.60
CA GLN A 403 -23.51 8.34 -68.60
C GLN A 403 -24.91 8.72 -68.06
N GLN A 404 -25.16 10.00 -67.80
CA GLN A 404 -26.55 10.49 -67.66
C GLN A 404 -26.68 12.02 -67.76
N GLN A 405 -25.91 12.64 -68.67
CA GLN A 405 -26.00 14.09 -68.94
C GLN A 405 -26.16 14.42 -70.43
N GLN A 406 -26.74 13.51 -71.21
CA GLN A 406 -27.15 13.79 -72.60
C GLN A 406 -28.53 13.21 -72.87
N GLN A 407 -29.58 13.88 -72.36
CA GLN A 407 -30.92 13.84 -72.93
C GLN A 407 -31.80 14.87 -72.23
N GLN A 408 -31.57 16.15 -72.52
CA GLN A 408 -32.58 17.21 -72.42
C GLN A 408 -32.09 18.42 -73.23
N GLN A 409 -31.92 18.21 -74.53
CA GLN A 409 -32.09 19.26 -75.51
C GLN A 409 -33.43 18.97 -76.20
N GLN A 410 -34.40 19.87 -76.06
CA GLN A 410 -35.40 20.19 -77.08
C GLN A 410 -36.15 21.47 -76.67
N PRO A 411 -36.74 22.19 -77.64
CA PRO A 411 -36.48 23.61 -77.83
C PRO A 411 -37.59 24.54 -77.36
N SER A 412 -37.21 25.80 -77.18
CA SER A 412 -38.08 26.96 -77.29
C SER A 412 -38.85 26.95 -78.61
N GLY A 413 -40.17 26.76 -78.53
CA GLY A 413 -41.11 26.83 -79.66
C GLY A 413 -42.24 27.80 -79.35
N THR A 414 -42.25 28.89 -80.10
CA THR A 414 -43.15 30.05 -80.05
C THR A 414 -44.63 29.74 -80.25
N ALA A 415 -45.43 30.59 -79.62
CA ALA A 415 -46.87 30.77 -79.74
C ALA A 415 -47.46 30.54 -81.14
N THR A 416 -48.54 29.77 -81.22
CA THR A 416 -49.61 29.97 -82.20
C THR A 416 -50.94 29.51 -81.62
N ALA A 417 -51.96 30.37 -81.73
CA ALA A 417 -53.31 30.24 -81.19
C ALA A 417 -54.09 29.03 -81.72
N PRO A 418 -55.07 28.50 -80.94
CA PRO A 418 -56.15 27.72 -81.52
C PRO A 418 -57.54 28.32 -81.31
N ARG A 419 -58.33 28.13 -82.36
CA ARG A 419 -59.76 28.37 -82.51
C ARG A 419 -60.61 27.49 -81.59
N GLN A 420 -61.84 27.98 -81.40
CA GLN A 420 -63.03 27.44 -80.75
C GLN A 420 -63.22 25.90 -80.82
N PRO A 421 -63.70 25.26 -79.74
CA PRO A 421 -64.24 23.90 -79.79
C PRO A 421 -65.77 23.89 -79.86
N THR A 422 -66.29 23.06 -80.75
CA THR A 422 -67.68 22.62 -80.88
C THR A 422 -68.05 21.67 -79.73
N GLU A 423 -69.25 21.88 -79.18
CA GLU A 423 -69.87 21.14 -78.10
C GLU A 423 -70.20 19.70 -78.54
N GLY A 424 -69.62 18.69 -77.87
CA GLY A 424 -69.95 17.28 -78.13
C GLY A 424 -68.99 16.23 -77.55
N VAL A 425 -67.78 16.61 -77.10
CA VAL A 425 -66.73 15.65 -76.64
C VAL A 425 -66.50 15.69 -75.11
N ALA A 426 -67.32 16.45 -74.36
CA ALA A 426 -67.05 16.83 -72.98
C ALA A 426 -67.19 15.69 -71.93
N GLU A 427 -67.93 14.62 -72.22
CA GLU A 427 -68.07 13.49 -71.28
C GLU A 427 -66.91 12.49 -71.40
N SER A 428 -66.43 12.23 -72.63
CA SER A 428 -65.31 11.31 -72.84
C SER A 428 -63.99 11.87 -72.30
N GLN A 429 -63.80 13.20 -72.31
CA GLN A 429 -62.63 13.83 -71.68
C GLN A 429 -62.68 13.80 -70.15
N LYS A 430 -63.87 13.84 -69.53
CA LYS A 430 -63.98 13.74 -68.06
C LYS A 430 -63.61 12.36 -67.54
N ILE A 431 -63.95 11.30 -68.27
CA ILE A 431 -63.59 9.92 -67.91
C ILE A 431 -62.06 9.75 -67.99
N VAL A 432 -61.43 10.23 -69.07
CA VAL A 432 -59.96 10.18 -69.24
C VAL A 432 -59.24 10.96 -68.14
N VAL A 433 -59.75 12.13 -67.73
CA VAL A 433 -59.16 12.91 -66.63
C VAL A 433 -59.32 12.21 -65.28
N LEU A 434 -60.44 11.53 -65.02
CA LEU A 434 -60.63 10.74 -63.80
C LEU A 434 -59.74 9.50 -63.78
N GLU A 435 -59.59 8.80 -64.92
CA GLU A 435 -58.68 7.65 -65.04
C GLU A 435 -57.22 8.06 -64.86
N GLN A 436 -56.79 9.20 -65.42
CA GLN A 436 -55.46 9.76 -65.15
C GLN A 436 -55.27 10.12 -63.67
N ARG A 437 -56.31 10.63 -63.02
CA ARG A 437 -56.23 10.98 -61.59
C ARG A 437 -56.23 9.74 -60.70
N CYS A 438 -56.92 8.68 -61.07
CA CYS A 438 -56.86 7.38 -60.41
C CYS A 438 -55.47 6.76 -60.55
N HIS A 439 -54.91 6.71 -61.75
CA HIS A 439 -53.53 6.22 -61.97
C HIS A 439 -52.50 7.07 -61.20
N GLY A 440 -52.69 8.39 -61.13
CA GLY A 440 -51.83 9.26 -60.32
C GLY A 440 -51.89 8.93 -58.82
N ARG A 441 -53.09 8.66 -58.29
CA ARG A 441 -53.29 8.25 -56.90
C ARG A 441 -52.78 6.84 -56.62
N GLU A 442 -52.96 5.89 -57.53
CA GLU A 442 -52.38 4.55 -57.42
C GLU A 442 -50.85 4.62 -57.36
N GLY A 443 -50.22 5.43 -58.21
CA GLY A 443 -48.76 5.65 -58.15
C GLY A 443 -48.28 6.42 -56.91
N GLU A 444 -49.14 7.20 -56.25
CA GLU A 444 -48.85 7.80 -54.93
C GLU A 444 -48.98 6.78 -53.80
N ILE A 445 -49.96 5.87 -53.88
CA ILE A 445 -50.14 4.78 -52.92
C ILE A 445 -49.00 3.76 -53.03
N GLU A 446 -48.57 3.41 -54.25
CA GLU A 446 -47.41 2.52 -54.44
C GLU A 446 -46.14 3.13 -53.85
N ARG A 447 -45.89 4.43 -54.10
CA ARG A 447 -44.74 5.13 -53.50
C ARG A 447 -44.82 5.17 -51.97
N ALA A 448 -45.99 5.45 -51.40
CA ALA A 448 -46.18 5.43 -49.95
C ALA A 448 -45.98 4.01 -49.37
N ALA A 449 -46.44 2.98 -50.08
CA ALA A 449 -46.22 1.59 -49.68
C ALA A 449 -44.73 1.19 -49.75
N GLU A 450 -43.98 1.68 -50.75
CA GLU A 450 -42.52 1.47 -50.81
C GLU A 450 -41.79 2.19 -49.68
N GLN A 451 -42.18 3.43 -49.35
CA GLN A 451 -41.62 4.16 -48.21
C GLN A 451 -41.88 3.43 -46.88
N LEU A 452 -43.09 2.90 -46.67
CA LEU A 452 -43.40 2.09 -45.49
C LEU A 452 -42.53 0.83 -45.42
N ARG A 453 -42.34 0.11 -46.54
CA ARG A 453 -41.45 -1.06 -46.58
C ARG A 453 -39.98 -0.72 -46.38
N GLU A 454 -39.57 0.51 -46.70
CA GLU A 454 -38.20 0.98 -46.45
C GLU A 454 -38.00 1.36 -44.98
N LEU A 455 -39.00 2.00 -44.35
CA LEU A 455 -39.02 2.24 -42.91
C LEU A 455 -39.06 0.94 -42.10
N GLU A 456 -39.89 -0.04 -42.50
CA GLU A 456 -39.91 -1.37 -41.86
C GLU A 456 -38.54 -2.05 -41.92
N ARG A 457 -37.87 -2.02 -43.08
CA ARG A 457 -36.48 -2.51 -43.21
C ARG A 457 -35.49 -1.73 -42.35
N GLY A 458 -35.69 -0.42 -42.18
CA GLY A 458 -34.91 0.42 -41.27
C GLY A 458 -35.06 -0.02 -39.82
N PHE A 459 -36.30 -0.20 -39.35
CA PHE A 459 -36.57 -0.67 -37.99
C PHE A 459 -36.02 -2.08 -37.73
N GLU A 460 -36.12 -3.00 -38.71
CA GLU A 460 -35.53 -4.34 -38.60
C GLU A 460 -34.00 -4.28 -38.51
N ALA A 461 -33.36 -3.38 -39.27
CA ALA A 461 -31.91 -3.19 -39.21
C ALA A 461 -31.45 -2.60 -37.86
N ASP A 462 -32.18 -1.60 -37.36
CA ASP A 462 -31.91 -0.99 -36.05
C ASP A 462 -32.16 -1.98 -34.90
N GLU A 463 -33.21 -2.79 -34.97
CA GLU A 463 -33.48 -3.85 -33.99
C GLU A 463 -32.36 -4.90 -34.01
N ALA A 464 -31.91 -5.30 -35.20
CA ALA A 464 -30.76 -6.21 -35.35
C ALA A 464 -29.47 -5.61 -34.77
N GLN A 465 -29.20 -4.33 -35.03
CA GLN A 465 -28.05 -3.62 -34.48
C GLN A 465 -28.15 -3.52 -32.95
N ARG A 466 -29.35 -3.25 -32.41
CA ARG A 466 -29.57 -3.19 -30.96
C ARG A 466 -29.34 -4.55 -30.32
N LEU A 467 -29.85 -5.63 -30.91
CA LEU A 467 -29.62 -6.99 -30.44
C LEU A 467 -28.13 -7.37 -30.47
N ASP A 468 -27.38 -6.99 -31.51
CA ASP A 468 -25.94 -7.22 -31.58
C ASP A 468 -25.20 -6.43 -30.48
N SER A 469 -25.57 -5.17 -30.26
CA SER A 469 -24.99 -4.35 -29.18
C SER A 469 -25.30 -4.92 -27.78
N GLU A 470 -26.52 -5.41 -27.56
CA GLU A 470 -26.92 -6.07 -26.31
C GLU A 470 -26.14 -7.38 -26.11
N GLN A 471 -25.92 -8.15 -27.19
CA GLN A 471 -25.12 -9.37 -27.15
C GLN A 471 -23.65 -9.09 -26.86
N GLN A 472 -23.07 -8.04 -27.46
CA GLN A 472 -21.71 -7.59 -27.16
C GLN A 472 -21.55 -7.12 -25.70
N LEU A 473 -22.54 -6.39 -25.18
CA LEU A 473 -22.54 -5.97 -23.77
C LEU A 473 -22.64 -7.17 -22.82
N ARG A 474 -23.50 -8.16 -23.13
CA ARG A 474 -23.58 -9.41 -22.35
C ARG A 474 -22.26 -10.17 -22.37
N SER A 475 -21.63 -10.31 -23.54
CA SER A 475 -20.32 -10.96 -23.66
C SER A 475 -19.24 -10.23 -22.83
N LYS A 476 -19.20 -8.89 -22.86
CA LYS A 476 -18.28 -8.11 -22.00
C LYS A 476 -18.55 -8.30 -20.51
N VAL A 477 -19.81 -8.38 -20.10
CA VAL A 477 -20.18 -8.64 -18.69
C VAL A 477 -19.72 -10.04 -18.27
N GLU A 478 -19.88 -11.05 -19.11
CA GLU A 478 -19.38 -12.41 -18.88
C GLU A 478 -17.85 -12.43 -18.76
N GLU A 479 -17.12 -11.75 -19.66
CA GLU A 479 -15.65 -11.62 -19.58
C GLU A 479 -15.19 -10.95 -18.28
N PHE A 480 -15.85 -9.86 -17.86
CA PHE A 480 -15.54 -9.21 -16.59
C PHE A 480 -15.83 -10.12 -15.39
N GLN A 481 -16.90 -10.90 -15.46
CA GLN A 481 -17.27 -11.84 -14.41
C GLN A 481 -16.24 -12.98 -14.30
N GLU A 482 -15.81 -13.56 -15.42
CA GLU A 482 -14.73 -14.55 -15.46
C GLU A 482 -13.40 -14.00 -14.94
N ALA A 483 -13.04 -12.76 -15.33
CA ALA A 483 -11.82 -12.11 -14.85
C ALA A 483 -11.87 -11.89 -13.32
N LEU A 484 -13.03 -11.52 -12.78
CA LEU A 484 -13.25 -11.31 -11.36
C LEU A 484 -13.23 -12.63 -10.57
N GLU A 485 -13.80 -13.69 -11.11
CA GLU A 485 -13.71 -15.05 -10.54
C GLU A 485 -12.28 -15.59 -10.57
N SER A 486 -11.54 -15.38 -11.66
CA SER A 486 -10.12 -15.71 -11.78
C SER A 486 -9.28 -14.96 -10.74
N CYS A 487 -9.54 -13.66 -10.53
CA CYS A 487 -8.88 -12.86 -9.50
C CYS A 487 -9.19 -13.36 -8.08
N LYS A 488 -10.47 -13.65 -7.78
CA LYS A 488 -10.88 -14.29 -6.52
C LYS A 488 -10.19 -15.64 -6.32
N GLY A 489 -10.03 -16.45 -7.37
CA GLY A 489 -9.31 -17.72 -7.34
C GLY A 489 -7.84 -17.54 -6.96
N LYS A 490 -7.14 -16.59 -7.60
CA LYS A 490 -5.75 -16.23 -7.28
C LYS A 490 -5.61 -15.73 -5.84
N GLN A 491 -6.55 -14.90 -5.37
CA GLN A 491 -6.55 -14.41 -3.99
C GLN A 491 -6.77 -15.54 -2.98
N ARG A 492 -7.71 -16.46 -3.25
CA ARG A 492 -7.92 -17.66 -2.41
C ARG A 492 -6.66 -18.52 -2.37
N ALA A 493 -6.03 -18.78 -3.52
CA ALA A 493 -4.78 -19.55 -3.59
C ALA A 493 -3.64 -18.88 -2.80
N ALA A 494 -3.49 -17.55 -2.94
CA ALA A 494 -2.49 -16.79 -2.18
C ALA A 494 -2.75 -16.84 -0.67
N SER A 495 -4.00 -16.63 -0.24
CA SER A 495 -4.39 -16.71 1.17
C SER A 495 -4.21 -18.12 1.76
N ALA A 496 -4.51 -19.17 0.99
CA ALA A 496 -4.26 -20.55 1.38
C ALA A 496 -2.75 -20.83 1.52
N GLY A 497 -1.91 -20.28 0.65
CA GLY A 497 -0.46 -20.37 0.76
C GLY A 497 0.10 -19.67 2.01
N VAL A 498 -0.45 -18.50 2.38
CA VAL A 498 -0.10 -17.80 3.63
C VAL A 498 -0.54 -18.61 4.84
N LEU A 499 -1.78 -19.11 4.87
CA LEU A 499 -2.27 -19.95 5.98
C LEU A 499 -1.48 -21.26 6.12
N LYS A 500 -1.07 -21.88 5.01
CA LYS A 500 -0.23 -23.09 5.04
C LYS A 500 1.15 -22.81 5.65
N ARG A 501 1.79 -21.69 5.27
CA ARG A 501 3.06 -21.25 5.87
C ARG A 501 2.91 -20.96 7.36
N PHE A 502 1.84 -20.26 7.74
CA PHE A 502 1.53 -19.97 9.14
C PHE A 502 1.33 -21.24 9.98
N ARG A 503 0.57 -22.22 9.47
CA ARG A 503 0.41 -23.53 10.12
C ARG A 503 1.74 -24.28 10.21
N GLY A 504 2.58 -24.22 9.17
CA GLY A 504 3.93 -24.78 9.20
C GLY A 504 4.81 -24.13 10.28
N SER A 505 4.78 -22.81 10.40
CA SER A 505 5.46 -22.08 11.46
C SER A 505 4.94 -22.42 12.85
N GLN A 506 3.61 -22.59 13.03
CA GLN A 506 3.05 -23.06 14.29
C GLN A 506 3.51 -24.47 14.66
N SER A 507 3.54 -25.40 13.68
CA SER A 507 4.05 -26.76 13.91
C SER A 507 5.53 -26.74 14.31
N SER A 508 6.35 -25.93 13.62
CA SER A 508 7.77 -25.78 13.95
C SER A 508 7.99 -25.14 15.32
N ALA A 509 7.15 -24.17 15.72
CA ALA A 509 7.19 -23.60 17.05
C ALA A 509 6.82 -24.63 18.13
N ALA A 510 5.76 -25.41 17.91
CA ALA A 510 5.36 -26.49 18.82
C ALA A 510 6.45 -27.57 18.97
N GLU A 511 7.11 -27.94 17.87
CA GLU A 511 8.26 -28.86 17.91
C GLU A 511 9.45 -28.26 18.69
N ALA A 512 9.72 -26.97 18.52
CA ALA A 512 10.77 -26.29 19.27
C ALA A 512 10.45 -26.24 20.78
N GLU A 513 9.19 -25.95 21.15
CA GLU A 513 8.72 -26.00 22.54
C GLU A 513 8.86 -27.42 23.13
N GLN A 514 8.51 -28.45 22.36
CA GLN A 514 8.68 -29.85 22.78
C GLN A 514 10.16 -30.20 23.02
N ARG A 515 11.06 -29.76 22.13
CA ARG A 515 12.51 -29.95 22.32
C ARG A 515 13.02 -29.22 23.56
N VAL A 516 12.53 -28.01 23.84
CA VAL A 516 12.90 -27.27 25.06
C VAL A 516 12.40 -28.02 26.31
N ALA A 517 11.19 -28.58 26.28
CA ALA A 517 10.66 -29.39 27.38
C ALA A 517 11.51 -30.66 27.61
N GLU A 518 11.92 -31.34 26.54
CA GLU A 518 12.80 -32.51 26.59
C GLU A 518 14.18 -32.16 27.17
N LEU A 519 14.78 -31.05 26.73
CA LEU A 519 16.06 -30.57 27.26
C LEU A 519 15.97 -30.18 28.74
N LYS A 520 14.85 -29.60 29.19
CA LYS A 520 14.59 -29.34 30.62
C LYS A 520 14.52 -30.63 31.42
N LEU A 521 13.75 -31.62 30.96
CA LEU A 521 13.70 -32.94 31.58
C LEU A 521 15.08 -33.60 31.66
N ARG A 522 15.88 -33.50 30.60
CA ARG A 522 17.24 -34.05 30.55
C ARG A 522 18.18 -33.35 31.51
N ARG A 523 18.11 -32.02 31.60
CA ARG A 523 18.85 -31.22 32.59
C ARG A 523 18.49 -31.64 34.01
N ASP A 524 17.20 -31.80 34.30
CA ASP A 524 16.73 -32.17 35.65
C ASP A 524 17.10 -33.62 36.00
N ALA A 525 17.19 -34.53 35.02
CA ALA A 525 17.75 -35.86 35.20
C ALA A 525 19.25 -35.81 35.54
N LEU A 526 20.05 -35.07 34.75
CA LEU A 526 21.48 -34.89 35.02
C LEU A 526 21.75 -34.21 36.37
N GLY A 527 20.88 -33.29 36.79
CA GLY A 527 20.94 -32.67 38.12
C GLY A 527 20.78 -33.71 39.23
N ARG A 528 19.80 -34.61 39.11
CA ARG A 528 19.61 -35.71 40.07
C ARG A 528 20.79 -36.67 40.09
N ASP A 529 21.35 -37.02 38.93
CA ASP A 529 22.52 -37.90 38.83
C ASP A 529 23.75 -37.26 39.50
N LEU A 530 23.96 -35.95 39.33
CA LEU A 530 25.03 -35.20 39.99
C LEU A 530 24.85 -35.16 41.51
N ASP A 531 23.62 -34.93 41.99
CA ASP A 531 23.33 -34.94 43.43
C ASP A 531 23.50 -36.34 44.04
N GLU A 532 23.12 -37.40 43.32
CA GLU A 532 23.38 -38.78 43.72
C GLU A 532 24.89 -39.08 43.77
N ALA A 533 25.66 -38.62 42.78
CA ALA A 533 27.11 -38.77 42.78
C ALA A 533 27.76 -38.03 43.96
N ARG A 534 27.31 -36.80 44.28
CA ARG A 534 27.75 -36.04 45.46
C ARG A 534 27.45 -36.78 46.76
N LEU A 535 26.26 -37.37 46.88
CA LEU A 535 25.89 -38.19 48.03
C LEU A 535 26.79 -39.42 48.16
N LYS A 536 27.10 -40.12 47.06
CA LYS A 536 28.03 -41.27 47.06
C LYS A 536 29.43 -40.87 47.51
N VAL A 537 29.94 -39.71 47.05
CA VAL A 537 31.24 -39.16 47.47
C VAL A 537 31.24 -38.80 48.96
N GLN A 538 30.17 -38.18 49.47
CA GLN A 538 30.05 -37.91 50.91
C GLN A 538 29.95 -39.20 51.74
N GLN A 539 29.25 -40.22 51.25
CA GLN A 539 29.12 -41.50 51.93
C GLN A 539 30.45 -42.27 51.94
N SER A 540 31.25 -42.21 50.87
CA SER A 540 32.58 -42.80 50.83
C SER A 540 33.56 -42.05 51.74
N ALA A 541 33.47 -40.71 51.83
CA ALA A 541 34.24 -39.92 52.78
C ALA A 541 33.90 -40.27 54.24
N LYS A 542 32.61 -40.52 54.56
CA LYS A 542 32.17 -40.94 55.91
C LYS A 542 32.49 -42.39 56.24
N ARG A 543 32.69 -43.25 55.23
CA ARG A 543 33.06 -44.67 55.41
C ARG A 543 34.56 -44.91 55.52
N SER A 544 35.41 -43.89 55.48
CA SER A 544 36.85 -44.01 55.74
C SER A 544 37.12 -43.87 57.25
N PRO A 545 37.40 -44.96 57.99
CA PRO A 545 37.68 -44.88 59.42
C PRO A 545 39.19 -44.89 59.67
N ARG A 546 39.61 -43.94 60.51
CA ARG A 546 40.79 -44.01 61.40
C ARG A 546 42.17 -44.30 60.77
N ARG A 547 43.06 -43.30 60.87
CA ARG A 547 44.25 -43.41 61.73
C ARG A 547 44.85 -42.04 62.08
N SER A 548 44.90 -41.72 63.39
CA SER A 548 45.78 -40.77 64.12
C SER A 548 45.84 -39.31 63.63
N GLN A 549 45.79 -38.25 64.44
CA GLN A 549 46.29 -37.96 65.79
C GLN A 549 45.70 -36.56 66.18
N GLY A 550 45.25 -36.31 67.42
CA GLY A 550 45.84 -35.33 68.38
C GLY A 550 45.73 -33.86 67.92
N GLU A 551 45.22 -32.83 68.61
CA GLU A 551 45.02 -32.45 70.02
C GLU A 551 44.05 -31.23 69.98
N ARG A 552 43.01 -31.12 70.81
CA ARG A 552 42.94 -30.52 72.17
C ARG A 552 42.84 -28.98 72.21
N ALA A 553 41.65 -28.46 72.60
CA ALA A 553 41.34 -27.28 73.43
C ALA A 553 39.93 -26.76 73.07
N SER A 554 38.88 -26.81 73.90
CA SER A 554 38.64 -26.24 75.25
C SER A 554 37.86 -24.92 75.18
N SER A 555 36.71 -24.89 75.90
CA SER A 555 35.94 -23.80 76.55
C SER A 555 34.48 -23.72 76.08
N GLN A 556 33.47 -24.28 76.78
CA GLN A 556 32.78 -23.89 78.03
C GLN A 556 31.99 -22.54 77.98
N THR A 557 30.65 -22.64 77.81
CA THR A 557 29.48 -22.08 78.58
C THR A 557 29.53 -20.68 79.25
N PRO A 558 28.42 -19.93 79.56
CA PRO A 558 27.06 -20.38 79.98
C PRO A 558 25.86 -19.44 79.58
N ALA A 559 24.75 -19.52 80.32
CA ALA A 559 23.36 -19.15 80.01
C ALA A 559 22.75 -18.00 80.89
N VAL A 560 21.71 -17.29 80.34
CA VAL A 560 20.45 -16.70 80.97
C VAL A 560 20.62 -15.58 82.06
N PRO A 561 19.73 -14.56 82.36
CA PRO A 561 18.23 -14.40 82.30
C PRO A 561 17.68 -13.06 81.68
N GLU A 562 16.41 -12.87 81.26
CA GLU A 562 15.07 -12.69 81.89
C GLU A 562 14.61 -11.22 82.19
N ALA A 563 13.41 -10.88 81.65
CA ALA A 563 12.38 -9.87 82.00
C ALA A 563 12.63 -8.33 81.97
N THR A 564 11.69 -7.57 81.35
CA THR A 564 10.73 -6.64 82.02
C THR A 564 9.75 -6.00 81.01
N LEU A 565 8.52 -5.72 81.48
CA LEU A 565 7.28 -5.31 80.79
C LEU A 565 7.13 -3.80 80.47
N ALA A 566 6.13 -3.52 79.61
CA ALA A 566 5.28 -2.32 79.48
C ALA A 566 5.72 -1.18 78.51
N SER A 567 4.89 -0.90 77.49
CA SER A 567 3.89 0.18 77.53
C SER A 567 3.34 0.52 76.14
N SER A 568 2.03 0.72 76.08
CA SER A 568 1.23 1.04 74.91
C SER A 568 1.44 2.48 74.41
N SER A 569 1.75 2.64 73.12
CA SER A 569 1.24 3.74 72.28
C SER A 569 1.39 3.36 70.81
N ALA A 570 0.38 3.65 69.99
CA ALA A 570 0.33 3.26 68.58
C ALA A 570 1.46 3.95 67.78
N PRO A 571 2.34 3.19 67.10
CA PRO A 571 3.42 3.79 66.34
C PRO A 571 2.90 4.25 64.98
N SER A 572 3.11 5.54 64.66
CA SER A 572 3.19 5.97 63.27
C SER A 572 4.20 5.09 62.56
N ALA A 573 3.87 4.56 61.39
CA ALA A 573 4.73 3.65 60.63
C ALA A 573 6.18 4.19 60.63
N PRO A 574 7.15 3.44 61.18
CA PRO A 574 8.52 3.91 61.24
C PRO A 574 9.02 4.11 59.81
N ALA A 575 9.56 5.29 59.52
CA ALA A 575 10.30 5.52 58.28
C ALA A 575 11.44 4.50 58.26
N ARG A 576 11.28 3.44 57.47
CA ARG A 576 12.21 2.30 57.43
C ARG A 576 13.46 2.77 56.70
N SER A 577 14.47 3.19 57.47
CA SER A 577 15.76 3.58 56.92
C SER A 577 16.45 2.37 56.29
N VAL A 578 16.91 2.55 55.06
CA VAL A 578 17.73 1.57 54.34
C VAL A 578 18.93 1.16 55.22
N PRO A 579 19.22 -0.15 55.41
CA PRO A 579 20.37 -0.60 56.19
C PRO A 579 21.65 0.10 55.75
N ALA A 580 22.51 0.54 56.67
CA ALA A 580 23.74 1.23 56.27
C ALA A 580 24.67 0.25 55.54
N LEU A 581 25.39 0.73 54.52
CA LEU A 581 26.31 -0.10 53.74
C LEU A 581 27.37 -0.78 54.64
N ALA A 582 27.73 -0.14 55.75
CA ALA A 582 28.63 -0.69 56.76
C ALA A 582 28.07 -1.96 57.43
N ASP A 583 26.77 -1.98 57.74
CA ASP A 583 26.09 -3.12 58.38
C ASP A 583 25.95 -4.31 57.44
N VAL A 584 25.81 -4.05 56.14
CA VAL A 584 25.74 -5.11 55.13
C VAL A 584 27.14 -5.70 54.87
N LYS A 585 28.17 -4.86 54.94
CA LYS A 585 29.56 -5.30 54.80
C LYS A 585 29.97 -6.20 55.97
N SER A 586 29.66 -5.82 57.21
CA SER A 586 29.95 -6.66 58.38
C SER A 586 29.23 -8.01 58.32
N ARG A 587 27.95 -8.03 57.90
CA ARG A 587 27.21 -9.29 57.68
C ARG A 587 27.76 -10.15 56.55
N ALA A 588 28.33 -9.54 55.51
CA ALA A 588 28.95 -10.28 54.42
C ALA A 588 30.25 -10.96 54.89
N GLU A 589 31.00 -10.30 55.78
CA GLU A 589 32.21 -10.84 56.43
C GLU A 589 31.87 -11.98 57.41
N GLU A 590 30.69 -11.96 58.04
CA GLU A 590 30.23 -12.98 59.01
C GLU A 590 29.69 -14.29 58.40
N GLY A 591 29.66 -14.46 57.07
CA GLY A 591 29.35 -15.77 56.47
C GLY A 591 28.59 -15.76 55.14
N CYS A 592 28.34 -14.60 54.54
CA CYS A 592 27.68 -14.50 53.24
C CYS A 592 28.43 -13.51 52.32
N PRO A 593 29.59 -13.89 51.77
CA PRO A 593 30.42 -12.99 50.96
C PRO A 593 29.70 -12.46 49.70
N GLU A 594 28.68 -13.18 49.23
CA GLU A 594 27.85 -12.80 48.08
C GLU A 594 26.84 -11.67 48.40
N LEU A 595 26.55 -11.42 49.68
CA LEU A 595 25.57 -10.44 50.10
C LEU A 595 25.99 -9.01 49.77
N TYR A 596 27.29 -8.69 49.90
CA TYR A 596 27.82 -7.36 49.62
C TYR A 596 27.76 -6.97 48.13
N PRO A 597 28.27 -7.78 47.17
CA PRO A 597 28.13 -7.45 45.75
C PRO A 597 26.66 -7.45 45.28
N PHE A 598 25.82 -8.35 45.79
CA PHE A 598 24.37 -8.33 45.53
C PHE A 598 23.75 -7.02 46.04
N TYR A 599 24.05 -6.61 47.27
CA TYR A 599 23.52 -5.39 47.85
C TYR A 599 23.97 -4.14 47.09
N ILE A 600 25.22 -4.08 46.61
CA ILE A 600 25.69 -2.97 45.76
C ILE A 600 24.93 -2.91 44.43
N GLN A 601 24.66 -4.05 43.79
CA GLN A 601 23.89 -4.10 42.54
C GLN A 601 22.43 -3.66 42.74
N VAL A 602 21.87 -3.95 43.91
CA VAL A 602 20.45 -3.70 44.21
C VAL A 602 20.23 -2.37 44.95
N LEU A 603 21.28 -1.74 45.47
CA LEU A 603 21.21 -0.43 46.18
C LEU A 603 20.48 0.66 45.38
N PRO A 604 20.63 0.82 44.05
CA PRO A 604 19.85 1.78 43.28
C PRO A 604 18.34 1.47 43.30
N LEU A 605 17.97 0.19 43.37
CA LEU A 605 16.58 -0.28 43.50
C LEU A 605 16.06 -0.08 44.94
N ILE A 606 16.92 -0.13 45.95
CA ILE A 606 16.56 0.07 47.37
C ILE A 606 16.40 1.56 47.71
N LYS A 607 17.24 2.44 47.14
CA LYS A 607 17.06 3.91 47.18
C LYS A 607 15.79 4.35 46.45
N GLY A 608 15.24 3.42 45.68
CA GLY A 608 13.94 3.45 45.09
C GLY A 608 13.92 4.22 43.79
N VAL A 609 13.63 3.49 42.72
CA VAL A 609 13.53 4.05 41.37
C VAL A 609 12.10 4.54 41.18
N ALA A 610 11.95 5.81 40.81
CA ALA A 610 10.66 6.37 40.45
C ALA A 610 10.17 5.73 39.14
N VAL A 611 9.01 5.10 39.19
CA VAL A 611 8.36 4.47 38.04
C VAL A 611 6.94 4.98 37.93
N SER A 612 6.57 5.42 36.74
CA SER A 612 5.21 5.85 36.43
C SER A 612 4.32 4.63 36.21
N SER A 613 3.42 4.34 37.14
CA SER A 613 2.49 3.23 37.02
C SER A 613 1.12 3.72 36.53
N LEU A 614 0.54 3.04 35.53
CA LEU A 614 -0.77 3.36 34.98
C LEU A 614 -1.86 2.55 35.70
N ARG A 615 -2.63 3.18 36.60
CA ARG A 615 -3.83 2.55 37.20
C ARG A 615 -5.07 2.81 36.34
N LYS A 616 -5.66 1.77 35.74
CA LYS A 616 -7.03 1.82 35.21
C LYS A 616 -8.00 1.73 36.41
N PRO A 617 -8.98 2.67 36.54
CA PRO A 617 -9.84 3.15 35.46
C PRO A 617 -9.78 4.66 35.17
N ARG A 618 -8.78 5.40 35.67
CA ARG A 618 -8.75 6.89 35.56
C ARG A 618 -7.70 7.50 34.61
N GLN A 619 -6.92 6.70 33.88
CA GLN A 619 -5.90 7.16 32.92
C GLN A 619 -4.96 8.28 33.46
N ARG A 620 -4.61 8.23 34.74
CA ARG A 620 -3.57 9.11 35.31
C ARG A 620 -2.36 8.26 35.69
N PHE A 621 -1.18 8.72 35.31
CA PHE A 621 0.08 8.15 35.75
C PHE A 621 0.31 8.59 37.20
N GLU A 622 0.46 7.62 38.11
CA GLU A 622 0.83 7.87 39.50
C GLU A 622 2.30 7.48 39.66
N ALA A 623 3.12 8.45 40.08
CA ALA A 623 4.53 8.20 40.38
C ALA A 623 4.61 7.30 41.62
N ARG A 624 5.23 6.14 41.45
CA ARG A 624 5.46 5.17 42.52
C ARG A 624 6.95 4.85 42.60
N GLN A 625 7.41 4.46 43.77
CA GLN A 625 8.77 4.04 43.99
C GLN A 625 8.82 2.51 44.01
N LEU A 626 9.68 1.91 43.19
CA LEU A 626 10.03 0.50 43.37
C LEU A 626 10.91 0.41 44.61
N VAL A 627 10.50 -0.37 45.61
CA VAL A 627 11.24 -0.58 46.85
C VAL A 627 11.43 -2.08 47.03
N LEU A 628 12.66 -2.53 47.22
CA LEU A 628 12.94 -3.92 47.55
C LEU A 628 12.41 -4.23 48.96
N SER A 629 11.73 -5.37 49.12
CA SER A 629 11.21 -5.84 50.40
C SER A 629 12.33 -6.04 51.42
N THR A 630 11.98 -5.95 52.70
CA THR A 630 12.94 -6.05 53.83
C THR A 630 13.68 -7.39 53.91
N ASP A 631 13.09 -8.45 53.37
CA ASP A 631 13.71 -9.78 53.26
C ASP A 631 14.61 -9.92 52.01
N LEU A 632 14.73 -8.87 51.19
CA LEU A 632 15.46 -8.82 49.92
C LEU A 632 14.95 -9.80 48.86
N GLN A 633 13.73 -10.35 49.01
CA GLN A 633 13.20 -11.38 48.11
C GLN A 633 12.27 -10.86 47.01
N ARG A 634 11.67 -9.67 47.17
CA ARG A 634 10.61 -9.16 46.30
C ARG A 634 10.77 -7.67 46.07
N ILE A 635 10.26 -7.18 44.93
CA ILE A 635 10.19 -5.74 44.65
C ILE A 635 8.74 -5.30 44.81
N GLU A 636 8.51 -4.29 45.64
CA GLU A 636 7.20 -3.72 45.95
C GLU A 636 7.04 -2.33 45.34
N LEU A 637 5.80 -1.93 45.03
CA LEU A 637 5.48 -0.61 44.49
C LEU A 637 4.82 0.27 45.55
N TRP A 638 5.57 1.21 46.10
CA TRP A 638 5.12 2.13 47.13
C TRP A 638 4.74 3.51 46.53
N PRO A 639 3.77 4.24 47.10
CA PRO A 639 3.54 5.64 46.72
C PRO A 639 4.81 6.46 46.97
N LEU A 640 5.13 7.41 46.08
CA LEU A 640 6.18 8.39 46.39
C LEU A 640 5.72 9.23 47.60
N PRO A 641 6.54 9.38 48.67
CA PRO A 641 6.18 10.17 49.85
C PRO A 641 6.00 11.66 49.56
#